data_AF-F3FRT0-F1
#
_entry.id   AF-F3FRT0-F1
#
_cell.length_a   1.000
_cell.length_b   1.000
_cell.length_c   1.000
_cell.angle_alpha   90.00
_cell.angle_beta   90.00
_cell.angle_gamma   90.00
#
_symmetry.space_group_name_H-M   'P 1'
#
loop_
_entity.id
_entity.type
_entity.pdbx_description
1 polymer ?
#
loop_
_entity_poly.entity_id
_entity_poly.type
_entity_poly.pdbx_seq_one_letter_code
_entity_poly.pdbx_strand_id
1 'polypeptide(L)'
;KQDSISVIGIGDMAGDVFGNGLLMSDKLQLVAAFNHLHIFIDPNPDPATSFAERQRLFNLPRSSWTDYDTSIMSAGGGIFPRSLKSIAITEQMKARFDIKADKLTPTELLNALLKAPVDLLWNGGIGTYVKSSDESHADVGDKANDALRVDGNELRCKVVGEGGNLGMTQLGRVEFGLNGGATNTDFIDNAGGVDCSDHEVNIKILLNEVVQAGDMTEKQRNQLLESMTDEVGHLVLGNNYKQTQALSLAARRAYERIAEYKRLMSDLEARGKLDRAIEFLPAEEQIAERIAAKQGLSRAELSVLISYSKIDLKEALLESRVPDDDYLARDMETAFPPSLGAKFSTAMRGHRLKREIVSTQIANDLVNHMGITFVQRLKESTGMSAAAVAGAYVIVRDIFHLPHWFRQIEALDYKVSAEVQLALMDELMRLGRRATRWFLRSRRNELDAGRDVAHFGPHLAALGLKLDELLEGPTREIWQTRYQAYVEAGVPELLARMVAGTTHLYTLLPIIEASDVTGQNAADVAKAYFAVGSALDITWYLQQISSLPVENNWQALAREAFRDDVDWQQRAITVSVLQMADGPSEIDARLALWLEQHTLMVERWRAMLVELRAASGTDYAMYAVANRELLDLAMSGQGITV
;
A
#
# COMPACT_ATOMS: atom_id res chain seq x y z
N LYS A 1 -7.50 -0.72 -22.71
CA LYS A 1 -8.63 -1.51 -22.19
C LYS A 1 -9.47 -1.97 -23.39
N GLN A 2 -9.68 -3.28 -23.59
CA GLN A 2 -10.46 -3.80 -24.73
C GLN A 2 -11.79 -4.45 -24.30
N ASP A 3 -11.93 -4.91 -23.05
CA ASP A 3 -13.11 -5.69 -22.63
C ASP A 3 -14.25 -4.82 -22.08
N SER A 4 -15.49 -5.21 -22.39
CA SER A 4 -16.71 -4.64 -21.80
C SER A 4 -16.94 -5.17 -20.38
N ILE A 5 -17.52 -4.33 -19.52
CA ILE A 5 -17.82 -4.65 -18.11
C ILE A 5 -19.33 -4.56 -17.92
N SER A 6 -19.97 -5.65 -17.53
CA SER A 6 -21.41 -5.66 -17.20
C SER A 6 -21.67 -5.06 -15.82
N VAL A 7 -22.61 -4.11 -15.75
CA VAL A 7 -22.88 -3.31 -14.55
C VAL A 7 -24.36 -3.35 -14.19
N ILE A 8 -24.66 -3.59 -12.91
CA ILE A 8 -25.95 -3.26 -12.32
C ILE A 8 -25.78 -2.06 -11.41
N GLY A 9 -26.64 -1.06 -11.59
CA GLY A 9 -26.57 0.20 -10.87
C GLY A 9 -27.69 0.41 -9.86
N ILE A 10 -27.38 0.95 -8.69
CA ILE A 10 -28.36 1.47 -7.74
C ILE A 10 -28.28 3.00 -7.76
N GLY A 11 -29.25 3.65 -8.40
CA GLY A 11 -29.28 5.11 -8.55
C GLY A 11 -29.91 5.61 -9.84
N ASP A 12 -29.65 6.88 -10.15
CA ASP A 12 -30.16 7.61 -11.31
C ASP A 12 -29.04 8.42 -11.95
N MET A 13 -29.05 8.58 -13.28
CA MET A 13 -28.07 9.40 -13.98
C MET A 13 -28.11 10.88 -13.55
N ALA A 14 -29.21 11.37 -12.98
CA ALA A 14 -29.25 12.73 -12.42
C ALA A 14 -28.40 12.90 -11.14
N GLY A 15 -28.03 11.80 -10.47
CA GLY A 15 -27.28 11.84 -9.22
C GLY A 15 -25.78 11.91 -9.46
N ASP A 16 -25.09 12.84 -8.80
CA ASP A 16 -23.64 13.07 -9.01
C ASP A 16 -22.81 11.80 -8.82
N VAL A 17 -23.03 11.05 -7.73
CA VAL A 17 -22.28 9.82 -7.45
C VAL A 17 -22.53 8.75 -8.52
N PHE A 18 -23.80 8.48 -8.81
CA PHE A 18 -24.17 7.44 -9.76
C PHE A 18 -23.74 7.77 -11.18
N GLY A 19 -24.07 8.97 -11.64
CA GLY A 19 -23.82 9.45 -12.98
C GLY A 19 -22.34 9.56 -13.29
N ASN A 20 -21.54 10.21 -12.43
CA ASN A 20 -20.10 10.29 -12.64
C ASN A 20 -19.46 8.90 -12.70
N GLY A 21 -19.83 7.99 -11.79
CA GLY A 21 -19.30 6.62 -11.76
C GLY A 21 -19.56 5.85 -13.07
N LEU A 22 -20.77 5.94 -13.61
CA LEU A 22 -21.13 5.27 -14.87
C LEU A 22 -20.60 5.98 -16.14
N LEU A 23 -20.03 7.17 -16.00
CA LEU A 23 -19.39 7.91 -17.09
C LEU A 23 -17.86 7.81 -17.08
N MET A 24 -17.27 7.10 -16.10
CA MET A 24 -15.82 6.90 -16.02
C MET A 24 -15.24 6.05 -17.16
N SER A 25 -16.06 5.30 -17.91
CA SER A 25 -15.61 4.44 -19.00
C SER A 25 -16.70 4.19 -20.03
N ASP A 26 -16.34 4.33 -21.31
CA ASP A 26 -17.18 3.99 -22.47
C ASP A 26 -17.37 2.47 -22.66
N LYS A 27 -16.70 1.65 -21.84
CA LYS A 27 -16.82 0.17 -21.88
C LYS A 27 -17.83 -0.41 -20.89
N LEU A 28 -18.45 0.42 -20.05
CA LEU A 28 -19.46 -0.03 -19.10
C LEU A 28 -20.77 -0.35 -19.81
N GLN A 29 -21.21 -1.60 -19.72
CA GLN A 29 -22.53 -2.04 -20.14
C GLN A 29 -23.46 -1.98 -18.93
N LEU A 30 -24.23 -0.88 -18.81
CA LEU A 30 -25.24 -0.77 -17.77
C LEU A 30 -26.43 -1.66 -18.16
N VAL A 31 -26.46 -2.88 -17.64
CA VAL A 31 -27.46 -3.88 -18.03
C VAL A 31 -28.76 -3.75 -17.23
N ALA A 32 -28.67 -3.22 -16.02
CA ALA A 32 -29.82 -2.81 -15.25
C ALA A 32 -29.47 -1.66 -14.33
N ALA A 33 -30.46 -0.83 -14.00
CA ALA A 33 -30.34 0.13 -12.91
C ALA A 33 -31.70 0.31 -12.22
N PHE A 34 -31.69 0.75 -10.97
CA PHE A 34 -32.94 1.08 -10.30
C PHE A 34 -32.79 2.20 -9.28
N ASN A 35 -33.87 2.95 -9.10
CA ASN A 35 -34.00 3.99 -8.08
C ASN A 35 -35.32 3.80 -7.30
N HIS A 36 -35.80 4.84 -6.62
CA HIS A 36 -37.05 4.78 -5.87
C HIS A 36 -38.33 4.74 -6.75
N LEU A 37 -38.23 5.02 -8.05
CA LEU A 37 -39.35 5.11 -9.00
C LEU A 37 -39.33 4.05 -10.10
N HIS A 38 -38.16 3.78 -10.69
CA HIS A 38 -38.01 3.04 -11.93
C HIS A 38 -36.99 1.91 -11.81
N ILE A 39 -37.20 0.88 -12.64
CA ILE A 39 -36.25 -0.18 -12.94
C ILE A 39 -35.92 -0.05 -14.44
N PHE A 40 -34.69 0.33 -14.75
CA PHE A 40 -34.10 0.34 -16.08
C PHE A 40 -33.50 -1.04 -16.36
N ILE A 41 -33.79 -1.63 -17.52
CA ILE A 41 -33.21 -2.90 -17.97
C ILE A 41 -32.82 -2.78 -19.43
N ASP A 42 -31.57 -3.06 -19.74
CA ASP A 42 -31.08 -3.23 -21.11
C ASP A 42 -30.21 -4.49 -21.14
N PRO A 43 -30.71 -5.66 -21.61
CA PRO A 43 -29.95 -6.91 -21.48
C PRO A 43 -28.63 -6.92 -22.24
N ASN A 44 -28.49 -6.23 -23.35
CA ASN A 44 -27.28 -6.25 -24.20
C ASN A 44 -27.00 -4.87 -24.83
N PRO A 45 -26.70 -3.84 -24.02
CA PRO A 45 -26.47 -2.50 -24.52
C PRO A 45 -25.21 -2.46 -25.37
N ASP A 46 -25.26 -1.72 -26.48
CA ASP A 46 -24.05 -1.32 -27.20
C ASP A 46 -23.30 -0.29 -26.33
N PRO A 47 -22.03 -0.53 -25.94
CA PRO A 47 -21.33 0.35 -25.01
C PRO A 47 -21.19 1.79 -25.51
N ALA A 48 -20.97 1.99 -26.81
CA ALA A 48 -20.70 3.32 -27.36
C ALA A 48 -21.99 4.17 -27.42
N THR A 49 -23.07 3.62 -27.97
CA THR A 49 -24.35 4.35 -28.06
C THR A 49 -24.98 4.56 -26.69
N SER A 50 -24.97 3.54 -25.83
CA SER A 50 -25.52 3.65 -24.47
C SER A 50 -24.71 4.60 -23.59
N PHE A 51 -23.39 4.71 -23.78
CA PHE A 51 -22.56 5.71 -23.10
C PHE A 51 -22.95 7.13 -23.50
N ALA A 52 -23.06 7.40 -24.82
CA ALA A 52 -23.46 8.72 -25.31
C ALA A 52 -24.82 9.14 -24.75
N GLU A 53 -25.76 8.19 -24.67
CA GLU A 53 -27.09 8.45 -24.10
C GLU A 53 -27.06 8.68 -22.59
N ARG A 54 -26.30 7.88 -21.83
CA ARG A 54 -26.07 8.15 -20.40
C ARG A 54 -25.47 9.54 -20.17
N GLN A 55 -24.52 9.96 -20.99
CA GLN A 55 -23.90 11.28 -20.90
C GLN A 55 -24.91 12.40 -21.20
N ARG A 56 -25.76 12.22 -22.21
CA ARG A 56 -26.87 13.15 -22.50
C ARG A 56 -27.81 13.24 -21.30
N LEU A 57 -28.18 12.11 -20.72
CA LEU A 57 -29.08 12.03 -19.58
C LEU A 57 -28.49 12.74 -18.35
N PHE A 58 -27.23 12.48 -18.02
CA PHE A 58 -26.49 13.16 -16.94
C PHE A 58 -26.48 14.69 -17.09
N ASN A 59 -26.30 15.18 -18.32
CA ASN A 59 -26.25 16.62 -18.61
C ASN A 59 -27.63 17.29 -18.66
N LEU A 60 -28.72 16.51 -18.62
CA LEU A 60 -30.09 17.04 -18.68
C LEU A 60 -30.54 17.47 -17.27
N PRO A 61 -30.97 18.73 -17.09
CA PRO A 61 -31.46 19.18 -15.78
C PRO A 61 -32.66 18.36 -15.31
N ARG A 62 -32.56 17.77 -14.11
CA ARG A 62 -33.62 16.96 -13.47
C ARG A 62 -34.06 15.75 -14.31
N SER A 63 -33.12 15.07 -14.96
CA SER A 63 -33.40 13.85 -15.69
C SER A 63 -33.95 12.72 -14.81
N SER A 64 -34.57 11.75 -15.45
CA SER A 64 -35.02 10.49 -14.87
C SER A 64 -34.77 9.35 -15.85
N TRP A 65 -34.84 8.11 -15.38
CA TRP A 65 -34.79 6.96 -16.30
C TRP A 65 -35.81 7.05 -17.45
N THR A 66 -36.99 7.62 -17.25
CA THR A 66 -37.99 7.76 -18.32
C THR A 66 -37.59 8.72 -19.45
N ASP A 67 -36.55 9.54 -19.25
CA ASP A 67 -36.01 10.41 -20.30
C ASP A 67 -34.98 9.70 -21.18
N TYR A 68 -34.60 8.45 -20.87
CA TYR A 68 -33.68 7.65 -21.68
C TYR A 68 -34.29 7.29 -23.04
N ASP A 69 -33.53 7.42 -24.12
CA ASP A 69 -33.95 7.05 -25.46
C ASP A 69 -34.13 5.53 -25.59
N THR A 70 -35.37 5.08 -25.49
CA THR A 70 -35.69 3.65 -25.56
C THR A 70 -35.49 3.04 -26.95
N SER A 71 -35.31 3.86 -28.00
CA SER A 71 -35.10 3.37 -29.37
C SER A 71 -33.74 2.69 -29.58
N ILE A 72 -32.77 2.98 -28.72
CA ILE A 72 -31.42 2.38 -28.76
C ILE A 72 -31.27 1.15 -27.84
N MET A 73 -32.28 0.85 -27.02
CA MET A 73 -32.23 -0.28 -26.08
C MET A 73 -32.20 -1.60 -26.83
N SER A 74 -31.47 -2.58 -26.29
CA SER A 74 -31.43 -3.91 -26.88
C SER A 74 -32.76 -4.66 -26.74
N ALA A 75 -32.90 -5.74 -27.49
CA ALA A 75 -34.07 -6.60 -27.42
C ALA A 75 -34.34 -7.08 -25.98
N GLY A 76 -35.58 -6.92 -25.53
CA GLY A 76 -35.98 -7.25 -24.16
C GLY A 76 -35.66 -6.17 -23.13
N GLY A 77 -35.13 -5.01 -23.55
CA GLY A 77 -34.96 -3.84 -22.71
C GLY A 77 -36.27 -3.08 -22.44
N GLY A 78 -36.28 -2.31 -21.36
CA GLY A 78 -37.41 -1.47 -20.99
C GLY A 78 -37.19 -0.72 -19.67
N ILE A 79 -38.10 0.22 -19.40
CA ILE A 79 -38.11 1.04 -18.19
C ILE A 79 -39.44 0.82 -17.50
N PHE A 80 -39.39 0.29 -16.28
CA PHE A 80 -40.55 -0.21 -15.55
C PHE A 80 -40.80 0.60 -14.28
N PRO A 81 -42.00 1.14 -14.05
CA PRO A 81 -42.36 1.74 -12.77
C PRO A 81 -42.35 0.70 -11.65
N ARG A 82 -41.78 1.05 -10.49
CA ARG A 82 -41.80 0.19 -9.28
C ARG A 82 -43.20 -0.02 -8.72
N SER A 83 -44.18 0.77 -9.15
CA SER A 83 -45.60 0.64 -8.78
C SER A 83 -46.36 -0.44 -9.56
N LEU A 84 -45.74 -1.06 -10.57
CA LEU A 84 -46.36 -2.16 -11.32
C LEU A 84 -46.64 -3.36 -10.42
N LYS A 85 -47.75 -4.07 -10.67
CA LYS A 85 -48.06 -5.32 -9.96
C LYS A 85 -47.22 -6.50 -10.43
N SER A 86 -46.75 -6.47 -11.68
CA SER A 86 -45.97 -7.53 -12.30
C SER A 86 -45.27 -7.01 -13.56
N ILE A 87 -44.08 -7.54 -13.83
CA ILE A 87 -43.24 -7.29 -15.00
C ILE A 87 -43.05 -8.64 -15.69
N ALA A 88 -43.30 -8.69 -17.00
CA ALA A 88 -42.99 -9.87 -17.82
C ALA A 88 -41.49 -9.96 -18.05
N ILE A 89 -40.90 -11.12 -17.79
CA ILE A 89 -39.47 -11.36 -17.94
C ILE A 89 -39.23 -12.01 -19.30
N THR A 90 -38.60 -11.24 -20.19
CA THR A 90 -38.29 -11.68 -21.55
C THR A 90 -37.17 -12.71 -21.57
N GLU A 91 -37.04 -13.48 -22.64
CA GLU A 91 -35.95 -14.47 -22.79
C GLU A 91 -34.56 -13.82 -22.69
N GLN A 92 -34.42 -12.58 -23.14
CA GLN A 92 -33.17 -11.82 -23.03
C GLN A 92 -32.86 -11.43 -21.57
N MET A 93 -33.88 -11.02 -20.80
CA MET A 93 -33.72 -10.76 -19.36
C MET A 93 -33.35 -12.04 -18.61
N LYS A 94 -34.03 -13.16 -18.91
CA LYS A 94 -33.72 -14.48 -18.32
C LYS A 94 -32.27 -14.87 -18.56
N ALA A 95 -31.81 -14.74 -19.81
CA ALA A 95 -30.44 -15.07 -20.19
C ALA A 95 -29.40 -14.15 -19.52
N ARG A 96 -29.66 -12.83 -19.43
CA ARG A 96 -28.70 -11.89 -18.84
C ARG A 96 -28.59 -12.03 -17.32
N PHE A 97 -29.72 -12.21 -16.63
CA PHE A 97 -29.77 -12.16 -15.16
C PHE A 97 -29.92 -13.54 -14.49
N ASP A 98 -29.91 -14.62 -15.28
CA ASP A 98 -30.12 -16.00 -14.80
C ASP A 98 -31.47 -16.17 -14.07
N ILE A 99 -32.54 -15.61 -14.66
CA ILE A 99 -33.91 -15.66 -14.12
C ILE A 99 -34.68 -16.77 -14.82
N LYS A 100 -35.40 -17.58 -14.04
CA LYS A 100 -36.24 -18.68 -14.57
C LYS A 100 -37.72 -18.31 -14.72
N ALA A 101 -38.21 -17.37 -13.92
CA ALA A 101 -39.62 -16.97 -13.91
C ALA A 101 -40.00 -16.20 -15.19
N ASP A 102 -41.24 -16.37 -15.65
CA ASP A 102 -41.80 -15.60 -16.77
C ASP A 102 -42.33 -14.23 -16.35
N LYS A 103 -42.63 -14.06 -15.06
CA LYS A 103 -43.19 -12.83 -14.48
C LYS A 103 -42.71 -12.68 -13.04
N LEU A 104 -42.36 -11.45 -12.66
CA LEU A 104 -41.96 -11.08 -11.29
C LEU A 104 -42.66 -9.78 -10.90
N THR A 105 -42.89 -9.56 -9.61
CA THR A 105 -43.15 -8.23 -9.07
C THR A 105 -41.88 -7.36 -9.18
N PRO A 106 -41.98 -6.01 -9.15
CA PRO A 106 -40.80 -5.15 -9.14
C PRO A 106 -39.82 -5.50 -8.02
N THR A 107 -40.31 -5.78 -6.80
CA THR A 107 -39.47 -6.14 -5.66
C THR A 107 -38.73 -7.46 -5.87
N GLU A 108 -39.40 -8.50 -6.38
CA GLU A 108 -38.75 -9.78 -6.71
C GLU A 108 -37.72 -9.62 -7.83
N LEU A 109 -37.97 -8.75 -8.81
CA LEU A 109 -37.01 -8.44 -9.86
C LEU A 109 -35.77 -7.73 -9.31
N LEU A 110 -35.92 -6.76 -8.40
CA LEU A 110 -34.78 -6.12 -7.74
C LEU A 110 -33.94 -7.13 -6.94
N ASN A 111 -34.58 -8.03 -6.20
CA ASN A 111 -33.89 -9.11 -5.49
C ASN A 111 -33.13 -10.03 -6.46
N ALA A 112 -33.71 -10.38 -7.61
CA ALA A 112 -33.05 -11.18 -8.64
C ALA A 112 -31.87 -10.44 -9.29
N LEU A 113 -32.00 -9.14 -9.56
CA LEU A 113 -30.93 -8.32 -10.12
C LEU A 113 -29.71 -8.23 -9.19
N LEU A 114 -29.92 -8.09 -7.87
CA LEU A 114 -28.81 -8.11 -6.90
C LEU A 114 -28.04 -9.44 -6.92
N LYS A 115 -28.69 -10.54 -7.29
CA LYS A 115 -28.10 -11.89 -7.40
C LYS A 115 -27.62 -12.26 -8.80
N ALA A 116 -27.73 -11.34 -9.76
CA ALA A 116 -27.39 -11.62 -11.14
C ALA A 116 -25.86 -11.78 -11.33
N PRO A 117 -25.42 -12.66 -12.24
CA PRO A 117 -24.01 -12.82 -12.57
C PRO A 117 -23.53 -11.67 -13.47
N VAL A 118 -23.02 -10.61 -12.87
CA VAL A 118 -22.44 -9.44 -13.58
C VAL A 118 -21.02 -9.13 -13.11
N ASP A 119 -20.32 -8.22 -13.76
CA ASP A 119 -18.96 -7.87 -13.34
C ASP A 119 -18.96 -6.90 -12.15
N LEU A 120 -19.84 -5.89 -12.18
CA LEU A 120 -19.89 -4.81 -11.19
C LEU A 120 -21.31 -4.55 -10.68
N LEU A 121 -21.46 -4.47 -9.36
CA LEU A 121 -22.59 -3.82 -8.71
C LEU A 121 -22.14 -2.42 -8.25
N TRP A 122 -22.71 -1.37 -8.84
CA TRP A 122 -22.39 0.02 -8.52
C TRP A 122 -23.48 0.64 -7.66
N ASN A 123 -23.18 0.90 -6.39
CA ASN A 123 -24.11 1.60 -5.50
C ASN A 123 -23.82 3.11 -5.49
N GLY A 124 -24.62 3.88 -6.21
CA GLY A 124 -24.65 5.35 -6.14
C GLY A 124 -25.88 5.91 -5.43
N GLY A 125 -26.62 5.06 -4.71
CA GLY A 125 -27.89 5.39 -4.08
C GLY A 125 -27.82 5.38 -2.55
N ILE A 126 -29.01 5.44 -1.94
CA ILE A 126 -29.19 5.38 -0.48
C ILE A 126 -29.91 4.08 -0.15
N GLY A 127 -29.49 3.43 0.93
CA GLY A 127 -30.13 2.22 1.48
C GLY A 127 -29.16 1.05 1.57
N THR A 128 -29.53 0.07 2.39
CA THR A 128 -28.72 -1.13 2.63
C THR A 128 -29.35 -2.34 1.94
N TYR A 129 -28.72 -2.76 0.86
CA TYR A 129 -29.20 -3.77 -0.09
C TYR A 129 -28.63 -5.16 0.18
N VAL A 130 -27.53 -5.24 0.94
CA VAL A 130 -26.84 -6.50 1.25
C VAL A 130 -26.52 -6.56 2.74
N LYS A 131 -26.76 -7.72 3.35
CA LYS A 131 -26.36 -8.04 4.74
C LYS A 131 -25.58 -9.36 4.79
N SER A 132 -25.09 -9.77 5.95
CA SER A 132 -24.66 -11.16 6.16
C SER A 132 -25.86 -12.07 6.36
N SER A 133 -25.70 -13.35 6.01
CA SER A 133 -26.66 -14.39 6.38
C SER A 133 -26.83 -14.57 7.90
N ASP A 134 -25.86 -14.13 8.70
CA ASP A 134 -25.90 -14.12 10.17
C ASP A 134 -26.71 -12.95 10.76
N GLU A 135 -27.05 -11.95 9.95
CA GLU A 135 -27.86 -10.79 10.35
C GLU A 135 -29.33 -11.01 9.99
N SER A 136 -30.27 -10.59 10.84
CA SER A 136 -31.66 -10.48 10.44
C SER A 136 -31.91 -9.18 9.66
N HIS A 137 -32.99 -9.12 8.87
CA HIS A 137 -33.37 -7.86 8.23
C HIS A 137 -33.64 -6.73 9.24
N ALA A 138 -34.13 -7.08 10.44
CA ALA A 138 -34.45 -6.12 11.49
C ALA A 138 -33.19 -5.45 12.07
N ASP A 139 -32.05 -6.14 12.08
CA ASP A 139 -30.78 -5.64 12.63
C ASP A 139 -30.19 -4.51 11.77
N VAL A 140 -30.48 -4.51 10.46
CA VAL A 140 -29.93 -3.55 9.48
C VAL A 140 -30.51 -2.13 9.65
N GLY A 141 -31.73 -2.00 10.18
CA GLY A 141 -32.36 -0.70 10.41
C GLY A 141 -32.97 -0.02 9.17
N ASP A 142 -32.88 -0.60 7.98
CA ASP A 142 -33.46 -0.08 6.73
C ASP A 142 -34.68 -0.89 6.26
N LYS A 143 -35.84 -0.61 6.86
CA LYS A 143 -37.09 -1.34 6.57
C LYS A 143 -37.57 -1.21 5.13
N ALA A 144 -37.18 -0.15 4.42
CA ALA A 144 -37.64 0.09 3.05
C ALA A 144 -37.09 -0.95 2.06
N ASN A 145 -35.93 -1.53 2.39
CA ASN A 145 -35.25 -2.50 1.54
C ASN A 145 -35.34 -3.95 2.05
N ASP A 146 -36.00 -4.22 3.19
CA ASP A 146 -36.11 -5.57 3.77
C ASP A 146 -36.58 -6.62 2.76
N ALA A 147 -37.61 -6.30 1.98
CA ALA A 147 -38.23 -7.25 1.04
C ALA A 147 -37.38 -7.54 -0.22
N LEU A 148 -36.36 -6.72 -0.51
CA LEU A 148 -35.47 -6.92 -1.66
C LEU A 148 -34.03 -7.25 -1.28
N ARG A 149 -33.63 -7.02 -0.02
CA ARG A 149 -32.26 -7.23 0.49
C ARG A 149 -31.84 -8.69 0.31
N VAL A 150 -30.55 -8.88 0.01
CA VAL A 150 -29.92 -10.19 -0.17
C VAL A 150 -28.77 -10.38 0.81
N ASP A 151 -28.28 -11.61 0.91
CA ASP A 151 -27.08 -11.92 1.69
C ASP A 151 -25.81 -11.78 0.84
N GLY A 152 -24.68 -11.47 1.48
CA GLY A 152 -23.38 -11.28 0.82
C GLY A 152 -22.92 -12.54 0.09
N ASN A 153 -23.26 -13.71 0.62
CA ASN A 153 -22.98 -15.00 -0.03
C ASN A 153 -23.88 -15.29 -1.26
N GLU A 154 -24.99 -14.56 -1.44
CA GLU A 154 -25.87 -14.68 -2.62
C GLU A 154 -25.41 -13.81 -3.79
N LEU A 155 -24.52 -12.84 -3.55
CA LEU A 155 -24.00 -11.99 -4.61
C LEU A 155 -23.15 -12.80 -5.58
N ARG A 156 -23.44 -12.63 -6.88
CA ARG A 156 -22.70 -13.26 -7.98
C ARG A 156 -21.94 -12.26 -8.85
N CYS A 157 -21.94 -10.98 -8.45
CA CYS A 157 -21.08 -9.98 -9.06
C CYS A 157 -19.62 -10.20 -8.66
N LYS A 158 -18.66 -9.77 -9.49
CA LYS A 158 -17.23 -9.90 -9.15
C LYS A 158 -16.78 -8.78 -8.20
N VAL A 159 -17.29 -7.58 -8.42
CA VAL A 159 -16.91 -6.36 -7.67
C VAL A 159 -18.16 -5.62 -7.21
N VAL A 160 -18.13 -5.13 -5.99
CA VAL A 160 -19.06 -4.09 -5.52
C VAL A 160 -18.27 -2.80 -5.34
N GLY A 161 -18.80 -1.69 -5.88
CA GLY A 161 -18.29 -0.35 -5.62
C GLY A 161 -19.35 0.49 -4.92
N GLU A 162 -18.99 1.08 -3.78
CA GLU A 162 -19.91 1.86 -2.95
C GLU A 162 -19.61 3.36 -3.00
N GLY A 163 -20.19 4.04 -3.99
CA GLY A 163 -20.17 5.50 -4.01
C GLY A 163 -21.13 6.12 -3.00
N GLY A 164 -22.24 5.45 -2.69
CA GLY A 164 -23.16 5.80 -1.60
C GLY A 164 -22.68 5.28 -0.24
N ASN A 165 -23.33 5.72 0.84
CA ASN A 165 -23.07 5.20 2.19
C ASN A 165 -23.93 3.96 2.48
N LEU A 166 -23.34 2.97 3.16
CA LEU A 166 -24.00 1.81 3.75
C LEU A 166 -24.84 0.99 2.76
N GLY A 167 -24.33 0.78 1.54
CA GLY A 167 -24.93 -0.11 0.56
C GLY A 167 -24.99 -1.55 1.03
N MET A 168 -23.98 -1.93 1.81
CA MET A 168 -23.84 -3.21 2.47
C MET A 168 -23.64 -3.01 3.98
N THR A 169 -24.11 -3.94 4.80
CA THR A 169 -23.62 -4.02 6.19
C THR A 169 -22.14 -4.44 6.18
N GLN A 170 -21.42 -4.15 7.26
CA GLN A 170 -20.02 -4.55 7.36
C GLN A 170 -19.85 -6.08 7.29
N LEU A 171 -20.69 -6.84 7.98
CA LEU A 171 -20.66 -8.31 7.90
C LEU A 171 -21.03 -8.83 6.51
N GLY A 172 -21.95 -8.18 5.80
CA GLY A 172 -22.28 -8.51 4.41
C GLY A 172 -21.11 -8.31 3.46
N ARG A 173 -20.29 -7.25 3.66
CA ARG A 173 -19.04 -7.05 2.90
C ARG A 173 -18.02 -8.16 3.17
N VAL A 174 -17.88 -8.56 4.44
CA VAL A 174 -16.98 -9.64 4.84
C VAL A 174 -17.43 -10.96 4.22
N GLU A 175 -18.71 -11.30 4.31
CA GLU A 175 -19.28 -12.52 3.73
C GLU A 175 -19.08 -12.58 2.22
N PHE A 176 -19.36 -11.48 1.50
CA PHE A 176 -19.10 -11.38 0.06
C PHE A 176 -17.61 -11.56 -0.28
N GLY A 177 -16.73 -10.92 0.51
CA GLY A 177 -15.28 -11.04 0.35
C GLY A 177 -14.75 -12.46 0.57
N LEU A 178 -15.26 -13.16 1.58
CA LEU A 178 -14.90 -14.55 1.87
C LEU A 178 -15.42 -15.51 0.79
N ASN A 179 -16.49 -15.14 0.07
CA ASN A 179 -17.03 -15.89 -1.06
C ASN A 179 -16.36 -15.54 -2.41
N GLY A 180 -15.24 -14.81 -2.40
CA GLY A 180 -14.45 -14.49 -3.59
C GLY A 180 -14.81 -13.18 -4.30
N GLY A 181 -15.76 -12.42 -3.75
CA GLY A 181 -16.08 -11.06 -4.20
C GLY A 181 -15.01 -10.04 -3.81
N ALA A 182 -14.93 -8.93 -4.55
CA ALA A 182 -14.06 -7.81 -4.22
C ALA A 182 -14.89 -6.58 -3.82
N THR A 183 -14.70 -6.10 -2.59
CA THR A 183 -15.30 -4.86 -2.08
C THR A 183 -14.36 -4.22 -1.07
N ASN A 184 -14.30 -2.89 -1.05
CA ASN A 184 -13.80 -2.17 0.11
C ASN A 184 -14.97 -1.88 1.05
N THR A 185 -14.73 -1.10 2.10
CA THR A 185 -15.80 -0.40 2.81
C THR A 185 -16.16 0.89 2.07
N ASP A 186 -17.39 1.34 2.23
CA ASP A 186 -17.91 2.59 1.65
C ASP A 186 -17.01 3.80 1.92
N PHE A 187 -16.53 3.98 3.15
CA PHE A 187 -15.65 5.09 3.53
C PHE A 187 -14.27 5.06 2.84
N ILE A 188 -13.93 3.99 2.12
CA ILE A 188 -12.78 3.96 1.19
C ILE A 188 -13.21 4.44 -0.19
N ASP A 189 -14.32 3.90 -0.71
CA ASP A 189 -14.78 4.11 -2.08
C ASP A 189 -15.37 5.52 -2.28
N ASN A 190 -15.94 6.13 -1.24
CA ASN A 190 -16.60 7.43 -1.28
C ASN A 190 -15.85 8.56 -0.53
N ALA A 191 -14.59 8.34 -0.17
CA ALA A 191 -13.81 9.26 0.68
C ALA A 191 -13.54 10.64 0.03
N GLY A 192 -13.65 10.76 -1.30
CA GLY A 192 -13.29 11.97 -2.04
C GLY A 192 -13.98 13.26 -1.58
N GLY A 193 -15.24 13.19 -1.15
CA GLY A 193 -15.97 14.37 -0.65
C GLY A 193 -15.42 14.91 0.67
N VAL A 194 -15.05 14.00 1.59
CA VAL A 194 -14.45 14.36 2.88
C VAL A 194 -13.03 14.89 2.68
N ASP A 195 -12.26 14.24 1.82
CA ASP A 195 -10.88 14.63 1.48
C ASP A 195 -10.84 16.04 0.84
N CYS A 196 -11.75 16.32 -0.11
CA CYS A 196 -11.89 17.65 -0.71
C CYS A 196 -12.20 18.73 0.35
N SER A 197 -13.08 18.42 1.30
CA SER A 197 -13.43 19.33 2.38
C SER A 197 -12.25 19.63 3.31
N ASP A 198 -11.41 18.62 3.61
CA ASP A 198 -10.21 18.81 4.43
C ASP A 198 -9.21 19.77 3.76
N HIS A 199 -8.92 19.55 2.47
CA HIS A 199 -8.10 20.48 1.69
C HIS A 199 -8.68 21.89 1.67
N GLU A 200 -9.98 22.03 1.39
CA GLU A 200 -10.64 23.34 1.33
C GLU A 200 -10.55 24.09 2.67
N VAL A 201 -10.79 23.41 3.80
CA VAL A 201 -10.71 24.01 5.14
C VAL A 201 -9.29 24.46 5.45
N ASN A 202 -8.29 23.62 5.18
CA ASN A 202 -6.89 23.95 5.43
C ASN A 202 -6.43 25.15 4.58
N ILE A 203 -6.81 25.19 3.31
CA ILE A 203 -6.53 26.33 2.43
C ILE A 203 -7.20 27.62 2.94
N LYS A 204 -8.48 27.54 3.37
CA LYS A 204 -9.20 28.70 3.91
C LYS A 204 -8.56 29.24 5.17
N ILE A 205 -8.09 28.37 6.08
CA ILE A 205 -7.38 28.79 7.30
C ILE A 205 -6.12 29.56 6.91
N LEU A 206 -5.28 29.00 6.03
CA LEU A 206 -4.07 29.65 5.53
C LEU A 206 -4.35 31.03 4.91
N LEU A 207 -5.28 31.10 3.96
CA LEU A 207 -5.55 32.35 3.23
C LEU A 207 -6.26 33.40 4.09
N ASN A 208 -7.04 33.00 5.09
CA ASN A 208 -7.65 33.93 6.04
C ASN A 208 -6.59 34.67 6.86
N GLU A 209 -5.50 34.02 7.25
CA GLU A 209 -4.39 34.67 7.97
C GLU A 209 -3.70 35.71 7.09
N VAL A 210 -3.49 35.41 5.79
CA VAL A 210 -2.92 36.36 4.82
C VAL A 210 -3.84 37.56 4.60
N VAL A 211 -5.15 37.34 4.52
CA VAL A 211 -6.15 38.43 4.41
C VAL A 211 -6.14 39.30 5.67
N GLN A 212 -6.07 38.69 6.86
CA GLN A 212 -6.00 39.42 8.12
C GLN A 212 -4.71 40.24 8.27
N ALA A 213 -3.60 39.76 7.73
CA ALA A 213 -2.33 40.50 7.68
C ALA A 213 -2.37 41.70 6.71
N GLY A 214 -3.38 41.78 5.82
CA GLY A 214 -3.55 42.87 4.86
C GLY A 214 -2.86 42.64 3.51
N ASP A 215 -2.21 41.49 3.31
CA ASP A 215 -1.46 41.16 2.08
C ASP A 215 -2.38 40.66 0.94
N MET A 216 -3.65 40.40 1.23
CA MET A 216 -4.65 39.94 0.25
C MET A 216 -6.06 40.44 0.59
N THR A 217 -6.87 40.78 -0.42
CA THR A 217 -8.29 41.08 -0.25
C THR A 217 -9.17 39.81 -0.32
N GLU A 218 -10.36 39.85 0.27
CA GLU A 218 -11.31 38.72 0.18
C GLU A 218 -11.68 38.34 -1.25
N LYS A 219 -11.78 39.32 -2.15
CA LYS A 219 -12.06 39.08 -3.57
C LYS A 219 -10.94 38.29 -4.25
N GLN A 220 -9.68 38.67 -3.98
CA GLN A 220 -8.52 37.94 -4.50
C GLN A 220 -8.45 36.52 -3.93
N ARG A 221 -8.78 36.35 -2.63
CA ARG A 221 -8.85 35.03 -1.98
C ARG A 221 -9.87 34.11 -2.64
N ASN A 222 -11.08 34.61 -2.93
CA ASN A 222 -12.12 33.79 -3.56
C ASN A 222 -11.75 33.41 -5.00
N GLN A 223 -11.15 34.33 -5.77
CA GLN A 223 -10.65 34.03 -7.11
C GLN A 223 -9.53 32.98 -7.08
N LEU A 224 -8.64 33.05 -6.09
CA LEU A 224 -7.58 32.07 -5.89
C LEU A 224 -8.16 30.69 -5.55
N LEU A 225 -9.12 30.61 -4.63
CA LEU A 225 -9.82 29.36 -4.29
C LEU A 225 -10.44 28.69 -5.52
N GLU A 226 -11.18 29.45 -6.32
CA GLU A 226 -11.79 28.95 -7.57
C GLU A 226 -10.72 28.48 -8.57
N SER A 227 -9.60 29.18 -8.69
CA SER A 227 -8.53 28.79 -9.62
C SER A 227 -7.81 27.48 -9.26
N MET A 228 -7.97 26.98 -8.03
CA MET A 228 -7.30 25.77 -7.53
C MET A 228 -8.13 24.49 -7.66
N THR A 229 -9.33 24.54 -8.24
CA THR A 229 -10.22 23.37 -8.33
C THR A 229 -9.53 22.12 -8.88
N ASP A 230 -8.78 22.23 -9.98
CA ASP A 230 -8.09 21.08 -10.59
C ASP A 230 -6.93 20.58 -9.72
N GLU A 231 -6.17 21.49 -9.08
CA GLU A 231 -5.08 21.11 -8.19
C GLU A 231 -5.59 20.34 -6.95
N VAL A 232 -6.69 20.81 -6.33
CA VAL A 232 -7.35 20.11 -5.23
C VAL A 232 -7.92 18.77 -5.70
N GLY A 233 -8.54 18.74 -6.89
CA GLY A 233 -9.01 17.50 -7.50
C GLY A 233 -7.89 16.45 -7.65
N HIS A 234 -6.71 16.87 -8.10
CA HIS A 234 -5.55 15.98 -8.20
C HIS A 234 -5.03 15.47 -6.84
N LEU A 235 -5.03 16.31 -5.80
CA LEU A 235 -4.65 15.89 -4.45
C LEU A 235 -5.61 14.81 -3.92
N VAL A 236 -6.92 15.05 -4.05
CA VAL A 236 -7.97 14.11 -3.63
C VAL A 236 -7.84 12.78 -4.38
N LEU A 237 -7.72 12.82 -5.71
CA LEU A 237 -7.55 11.60 -6.51
C LEU A 237 -6.27 10.86 -6.14
N GLY A 238 -5.17 11.57 -5.87
CA GLY A 238 -3.91 10.98 -5.44
C GLY A 238 -4.02 10.26 -4.09
N ASN A 239 -4.72 10.84 -3.11
CA ASN A 239 -4.96 10.21 -1.81
C ASN A 239 -5.78 8.93 -1.93
N ASN A 240 -6.89 8.99 -2.67
CA ASN A 240 -7.79 7.86 -2.89
C ASN A 240 -7.12 6.71 -3.65
N TYR A 241 -6.32 7.05 -4.68
CA TYR A 241 -5.54 6.08 -5.44
C TYR A 241 -4.54 5.33 -4.54
N LYS A 242 -3.74 6.06 -3.74
CA LYS A 242 -2.75 5.43 -2.84
C LYS A 242 -3.39 4.56 -1.76
N GLN A 243 -4.55 4.97 -1.23
CA GLN A 243 -5.25 4.21 -0.19
C GLN A 243 -5.78 2.88 -0.74
N THR A 244 -6.41 2.89 -1.92
CA THR A 244 -6.90 1.67 -2.57
C THR A 244 -5.76 0.76 -3.05
N GLN A 245 -4.64 1.34 -3.49
CA GLN A 245 -3.39 0.61 -3.78
C GLN A 245 -2.84 -0.10 -2.54
N ALA A 246 -2.75 0.60 -1.40
CA ALA A 246 -2.29 0.02 -0.14
C ALA A 246 -3.16 -1.18 0.30
N LEU A 247 -4.48 -1.08 0.12
CA LEU A 247 -5.41 -2.19 0.39
C LEU A 247 -5.21 -3.37 -0.56
N SER A 248 -4.89 -3.12 -1.83
CA SER A 248 -4.59 -4.20 -2.78
C SER A 248 -3.30 -4.94 -2.43
N LEU A 249 -2.26 -4.22 -2.00
CA LEU A 249 -1.03 -4.83 -1.48
C LEU A 249 -1.30 -5.63 -0.20
N ALA A 250 -2.11 -5.10 0.71
CA ALA A 250 -2.49 -5.78 1.95
C ALA A 250 -3.31 -7.06 1.71
N ALA A 251 -4.28 -6.99 0.79
CA ALA A 251 -5.17 -8.10 0.45
C ALA A 251 -4.42 -9.26 -0.22
N ARG A 252 -3.48 -8.95 -1.11
CA ARG A 252 -2.63 -9.93 -1.82
C ARG A 252 -1.85 -10.85 -0.87
N ARG A 253 -1.46 -10.33 0.30
CA ARG A 253 -0.71 -11.08 1.34
C ARG A 253 -1.52 -11.27 2.62
N ALA A 254 -2.85 -11.18 2.55
CA ALA A 254 -3.69 -11.17 3.74
C ALA A 254 -3.58 -12.44 4.58
N TYR A 255 -3.52 -13.61 3.90
CA TYR A 255 -3.32 -14.90 4.55
C TYR A 255 -1.92 -15.02 5.16
N GLU A 256 -0.87 -14.74 4.38
CA GLU A 256 0.53 -14.81 4.84
C GLU A 256 0.80 -13.92 6.05
N ARG A 257 0.08 -12.79 6.15
CA ARG A 257 0.26 -11.78 7.21
C ARG A 257 -0.83 -11.81 8.28
N ILE A 258 -1.72 -12.80 8.30
CA ILE A 258 -2.84 -12.82 9.25
C ILE A 258 -2.38 -12.74 10.71
N ALA A 259 -1.25 -13.37 11.05
CA ALA A 259 -0.65 -13.29 12.37
C ALA A 259 -0.19 -11.86 12.73
N GLU A 260 0.23 -11.06 11.74
CA GLU A 260 0.60 -9.65 11.94
C GLU A 260 -0.63 -8.79 12.24
N TYR A 261 -1.73 -8.99 11.50
CA TYR A 261 -2.99 -8.27 11.75
C TYR A 261 -3.61 -8.65 13.09
N LYS A 262 -3.57 -9.94 13.45
CA LYS A 262 -3.99 -10.42 14.77
C LYS A 262 -3.26 -9.68 15.89
N ARG A 263 -1.94 -9.59 15.83
CA ARG A 263 -1.14 -8.87 16.84
C ARG A 263 -1.47 -7.38 16.90
N LEU A 264 -1.66 -6.73 15.75
CA LEU A 264 -2.07 -5.33 15.70
C LEU A 264 -3.43 -5.12 16.38
N MET A 265 -4.41 -5.97 16.10
CA MET A 265 -5.73 -5.90 16.75
C MET A 265 -5.60 -6.07 18.27
N SER A 266 -4.87 -7.09 18.73
CA SER A 266 -4.66 -7.32 20.16
C SER A 266 -3.94 -6.15 20.86
N ASP A 267 -2.95 -5.53 20.21
CA ASP A 267 -2.24 -4.37 20.74
C ASP A 267 -3.15 -3.13 20.85
N LEU A 268 -3.97 -2.87 19.82
CA LEU A 268 -4.92 -1.76 19.83
C LEU A 268 -6.01 -1.97 20.90
N GLU A 269 -6.54 -3.18 21.04
CA GLU A 269 -7.51 -3.53 22.11
C GLU A 269 -6.90 -3.38 23.50
N ALA A 270 -5.68 -3.88 23.72
CA ALA A 270 -4.99 -3.77 25.01
C ALA A 270 -4.76 -2.30 25.43
N ARG A 271 -4.65 -1.38 24.46
CA ARG A 271 -4.54 0.06 24.68
C ARG A 271 -5.89 0.79 24.71
N GLY A 272 -7.00 0.07 24.58
CA GLY A 272 -8.35 0.64 24.55
C GLY A 272 -8.67 1.46 23.30
N LYS A 273 -7.92 1.27 22.21
CA LYS A 273 -8.09 1.99 20.95
C LYS A 273 -8.99 1.29 19.94
N LEU A 274 -9.19 -0.02 20.09
CA LEU A 274 -10.04 -0.83 19.20
C LEU A 274 -11.01 -1.65 20.04
N ASP A 275 -12.24 -1.78 19.54
CA ASP A 275 -13.20 -2.78 19.96
C ASP A 275 -13.58 -3.60 18.72
N ARG A 276 -13.09 -4.84 18.63
CA ARG A 276 -13.34 -5.70 17.46
C ARG A 276 -14.82 -6.00 17.24
N ALA A 277 -15.62 -6.08 18.30
CA ALA A 277 -17.03 -6.40 18.18
C ALA A 277 -17.82 -5.23 17.55
N ILE A 278 -17.50 -3.99 17.93
CA ILE A 278 -18.09 -2.78 17.34
C ILE A 278 -17.71 -2.64 15.87
N GLU A 279 -16.46 -2.95 15.54
CA GLU A 279 -15.93 -2.82 14.17
C GLU A 279 -16.16 -4.05 13.29
N PHE A 280 -16.86 -5.07 13.81
CA PHE A 280 -17.14 -6.34 13.11
C PHE A 280 -15.86 -7.04 12.61
N LEU A 281 -14.77 -6.94 13.36
CA LEU A 281 -13.52 -7.64 13.12
C LEU A 281 -13.54 -9.02 13.80
N PRO A 282 -12.81 -10.02 13.27
CA PRO A 282 -12.95 -11.39 13.72
C PRO A 282 -12.33 -11.62 15.10
N ALA A 283 -13.04 -12.40 15.92
CA ALA A 283 -12.54 -12.92 17.18
C ALA A 283 -11.40 -13.94 16.98
N GLU A 284 -10.76 -14.34 18.07
CA GLU A 284 -9.64 -15.29 18.05
C GLU A 284 -9.99 -16.64 17.42
N GLU A 285 -11.18 -17.15 17.73
CA GLU A 285 -11.70 -18.42 17.23
C GLU A 285 -11.94 -18.34 15.71
N GLN A 286 -12.55 -17.26 15.24
CA GLN A 286 -12.80 -17.03 13.80
C GLN A 286 -11.49 -16.88 13.02
N ILE A 287 -10.48 -16.22 13.59
CA ILE A 287 -9.14 -16.15 12.97
C ILE A 287 -8.53 -17.56 12.86
N ALA A 288 -8.64 -18.39 13.89
CA ALA A 288 -8.11 -19.75 13.87
C ALA A 288 -8.80 -20.63 12.80
N GLU A 289 -10.13 -20.52 12.67
CA GLU A 289 -10.89 -21.19 11.62
C GLU A 289 -10.45 -20.75 10.22
N ARG A 290 -10.27 -19.45 10.00
CA ARG A 290 -9.76 -18.91 8.72
C ARG A 290 -8.35 -19.40 8.41
N ILE A 291 -7.46 -19.47 9.40
CA ILE A 291 -6.10 -20.02 9.20
C ILE A 291 -6.18 -21.48 8.74
N ALA A 292 -7.03 -22.29 9.38
CA ALA A 292 -7.23 -23.69 8.99
C ALA A 292 -7.79 -23.81 7.55
N ALA A 293 -8.63 -22.87 7.13
CA ALA A 293 -9.18 -22.76 5.78
C ALA A 293 -8.25 -22.07 4.75
N LYS A 294 -7.02 -21.69 5.14
CA LYS A 294 -6.07 -20.90 4.33
C LYS A 294 -6.61 -19.53 3.87
N GLN A 295 -7.42 -18.88 4.70
CA GLN A 295 -8.02 -17.59 4.43
C GLN A 295 -7.40 -16.48 5.31
N GLY A 296 -7.30 -15.28 4.74
CA GLY A 296 -6.85 -14.06 5.42
C GLY A 296 -8.01 -13.21 5.96
N LEU A 297 -7.70 -11.97 6.33
CA LEU A 297 -8.72 -10.94 6.45
C LEU A 297 -9.22 -10.53 5.05
N SER A 298 -10.51 -10.24 4.95
CA SER A 298 -11.14 -9.68 3.76
C SER A 298 -10.69 -8.23 3.51
N ARG A 299 -10.89 -7.71 2.30
CA ARG A 299 -10.61 -6.31 1.97
C ARG A 299 -11.40 -5.32 2.84
N ALA A 300 -12.63 -5.67 3.21
CA ALA A 300 -13.46 -4.84 4.10
C ALA A 300 -12.87 -4.73 5.51
N GLU A 301 -12.37 -5.84 6.07
CA GLU A 301 -11.70 -5.83 7.38
C GLU A 301 -10.35 -5.09 7.32
N LEU A 302 -9.60 -5.25 6.23
CA LEU A 302 -8.36 -4.49 6.01
C LEU A 302 -8.61 -2.97 5.87
N SER A 303 -9.76 -2.58 5.32
CA SER A 303 -10.19 -1.18 5.21
C SER A 303 -10.46 -0.53 6.57
N VAL A 304 -10.96 -1.31 7.52
CA VAL A 304 -11.06 -0.88 8.93
C VAL A 304 -9.66 -0.74 9.53
N LEU A 305 -8.84 -1.79 9.46
CA LEU A 305 -7.52 -1.79 10.10
C LEU A 305 -6.56 -0.71 9.57
N ILE A 306 -6.59 -0.39 8.28
CA ILE A 306 -5.76 0.68 7.72
C ILE A 306 -6.13 2.04 8.34
N SER A 307 -7.42 2.28 8.60
CA SER A 307 -7.91 3.51 9.21
C SER A 307 -7.44 3.63 10.67
N TYR A 308 -7.57 2.55 11.45
CA TYR A 308 -7.04 2.49 12.81
C TYR A 308 -5.52 2.69 12.88
N SER A 309 -4.77 2.08 11.96
CA SER A 309 -3.31 2.25 11.88
C SER A 309 -2.92 3.70 11.60
N LYS A 310 -3.63 4.39 10.69
CA LYS A 310 -3.42 5.81 10.40
C LYS A 310 -3.77 6.70 11.58
N ILE A 311 -4.91 6.47 12.24
CA ILE A 311 -5.36 7.25 13.40
C ILE A 311 -4.37 7.10 14.56
N ASP A 312 -4.01 5.88 14.92
CA ASP A 312 -3.07 5.60 16.01
C ASP A 312 -1.71 6.24 15.76
N LEU A 313 -1.21 6.14 14.52
CA LEU A 313 0.05 6.77 14.14
C LEU A 313 -0.04 8.30 14.19
N LYS A 314 -1.09 8.89 13.62
CA LYS A 314 -1.30 10.35 13.63
C LYS A 314 -1.27 10.90 15.06
N GLU A 315 -2.00 10.26 15.99
CA GLU A 315 -2.02 10.66 17.40
C GLU A 315 -0.62 10.60 18.02
N ALA A 316 0.09 9.48 17.82
CA ALA A 316 1.44 9.31 18.34
C ALA A 316 2.45 10.32 17.77
N LEU A 317 2.29 10.73 16.50
CA LEU A 317 3.13 11.77 15.89
C LEU A 317 2.78 13.16 16.42
N LEU A 318 1.48 13.46 16.60
CA LEU A 318 1.01 14.74 17.12
C LEU A 318 1.49 15.01 18.55
N GLU A 319 1.65 13.97 19.37
CA GLU A 319 2.20 14.07 20.74
C GLU A 319 3.74 14.11 20.79
N SER A 320 4.40 14.03 19.63
CA SER A 320 5.87 14.00 19.53
C SER A 320 6.46 15.32 19.05
N ARG A 321 7.79 15.33 18.85
CA ARG A 321 8.54 16.43 18.22
C ARG A 321 8.59 16.35 16.70
N VAL A 322 8.06 15.28 16.08
CA VAL A 322 8.05 15.13 14.62
C VAL A 322 7.47 16.36 13.91
N PRO A 323 6.35 16.96 14.37
CA PRO A 323 5.79 18.14 13.68
C PRO A 323 6.58 19.44 13.87
N ASP A 324 7.55 19.45 14.80
CA ASP A 324 8.41 20.59 15.11
C ASP A 324 9.77 20.51 14.40
N ASP A 325 10.13 19.35 13.85
CA ASP A 325 11.37 19.15 13.11
C ASP A 325 11.31 19.87 11.75
N ASP A 326 12.30 20.72 11.47
CA ASP A 326 12.34 21.56 10.27
C ASP A 326 12.40 20.77 8.95
N TYR A 327 12.94 19.55 8.98
CA TYR A 327 12.99 18.69 7.82
C TYR A 327 11.64 17.98 7.63
N LEU A 328 11.11 17.35 8.68
CA LEU A 328 9.86 16.60 8.63
C LEU A 328 8.64 17.51 8.39
N ALA A 329 8.66 18.73 8.92
CA ALA A 329 7.57 19.70 8.74
C ALA A 329 7.35 20.11 7.28
N ARG A 330 8.28 19.83 6.36
CA ARG A 330 8.12 20.07 4.93
C ARG A 330 7.01 19.24 4.31
N ASP A 331 6.69 18.08 4.90
CA ASP A 331 5.59 17.23 4.42
C ASP A 331 4.24 17.93 4.49
N MET A 332 4.11 19.00 5.29
CA MET A 332 2.93 19.87 5.27
C MET A 332 2.63 20.41 3.86
N GLU A 333 3.65 20.70 3.06
CA GLU A 333 3.48 21.27 1.71
C GLU A 333 2.71 20.33 0.79
N THR A 334 2.77 19.02 1.03
CA THR A 334 2.04 18.01 0.25
C THR A 334 0.53 18.03 0.49
N ALA A 335 0.05 18.68 1.56
CA ALA A 335 -1.37 18.86 1.85
C ALA A 335 -2.01 20.02 1.07
N PHE A 336 -1.23 20.83 0.35
CA PHE A 336 -1.70 22.03 -0.34
C PHE A 336 -1.41 21.97 -1.84
N PRO A 337 -2.23 22.66 -2.66
CA PRO A 337 -1.93 22.89 -4.07
C PRO A 337 -0.50 23.43 -4.27
N PRO A 338 0.28 22.90 -5.23
CA PRO A 338 1.62 23.39 -5.56
C PRO A 338 1.68 24.91 -5.76
N SER A 339 0.63 25.51 -6.33
CA SER A 339 0.53 26.96 -6.51
C SER A 339 0.55 27.76 -5.19
N LEU A 340 0.02 27.19 -4.10
CA LEU A 340 0.11 27.78 -2.76
C LEU A 340 1.47 27.57 -2.13
N GLY A 341 2.03 26.36 -2.23
CA GLY A 341 3.37 26.07 -1.69
C GLY A 341 4.42 27.04 -2.21
N ALA A 342 4.39 27.36 -3.50
CA ALA A 342 5.32 28.30 -4.11
C ALA A 342 5.16 29.76 -3.62
N LYS A 343 3.94 30.21 -3.32
CA LYS A 343 3.64 31.63 -3.00
C LYS A 343 3.54 31.92 -1.50
N PHE A 344 3.14 30.94 -0.71
CA PHE A 344 2.75 31.10 0.69
C PHE A 344 3.52 30.19 1.64
N SER A 345 4.67 29.61 1.23
CA SER A 345 5.49 28.73 2.08
C SER A 345 5.82 29.33 3.46
N THR A 346 6.09 30.64 3.55
CA THR A 346 6.30 31.32 4.84
C THR A 346 5.05 31.33 5.71
N ALA A 347 3.88 31.64 5.13
CA ALA A 347 2.61 31.62 5.85
C ALA A 347 2.23 30.20 6.29
N MET A 348 2.53 29.19 5.46
CA MET A 348 2.30 27.78 5.79
C MET A 348 3.09 27.34 7.03
N ARG A 349 4.32 27.83 7.22
CA ARG A 349 5.10 27.54 8.46
C ARG A 349 4.44 28.11 9.72
N GLY A 350 3.65 29.17 9.59
CA GLY A 350 2.89 29.79 10.68
C GLY A 350 1.47 29.24 10.83
N HIS A 351 1.05 28.29 9.99
CA HIS A 351 -0.32 27.79 9.95
C HIS A 351 -0.77 27.23 11.29
N ARG A 352 -1.96 27.63 11.75
CA ARG A 352 -2.48 27.24 13.06
C ARG A 352 -2.59 25.72 13.27
N LEU A 353 -2.83 24.95 12.22
CA LEU A 353 -2.90 23.48 12.23
C LEU A 353 -1.63 22.80 11.71
N LYS A 354 -0.48 23.47 11.73
CA LYS A 354 0.79 22.91 11.22
C LYS A 354 1.05 21.51 11.79
N ARG A 355 0.89 21.34 13.11
CA ARG A 355 1.21 20.07 13.78
C ARG A 355 0.32 18.93 13.30
N GLU A 356 -0.99 19.20 13.23
CA GLU A 356 -2.01 18.26 12.79
C GLU A 356 -1.84 17.86 11.34
N ILE A 357 -1.52 18.82 10.46
CA ILE A 357 -1.31 18.56 9.03
C ILE A 357 -0.04 17.72 8.83
N VAL A 358 1.09 18.09 9.45
CA VAL A 358 2.35 17.32 9.33
C VAL A 358 2.16 15.88 9.81
N SER A 359 1.58 15.68 11.00
CA SER A 359 1.30 14.34 11.52
C SER A 359 0.40 13.53 10.60
N THR A 360 -0.63 14.16 10.02
CA THR A 360 -1.57 13.49 9.11
C THR A 360 -0.89 13.10 7.79
N GLN A 361 -0.11 14.00 7.18
CA GLN A 361 0.58 13.73 5.92
C GLN A 361 1.62 12.61 6.07
N ILE A 362 2.45 12.66 7.12
CA ILE A 362 3.45 11.60 7.38
C ILE A 362 2.76 10.27 7.67
N ALA A 363 1.70 10.26 8.49
CA ALA A 363 0.99 9.02 8.81
C ALA A 363 0.34 8.39 7.57
N ASN A 364 -0.30 9.20 6.73
CA ASN A 364 -0.91 8.76 5.48
C ASN A 364 0.14 8.20 4.51
N ASP A 365 1.21 8.95 4.27
CA ASP A 365 2.29 8.56 3.36
C ASP A 365 2.94 7.25 3.80
N LEU A 366 3.28 7.13 5.09
CA LEU A 366 3.91 5.95 5.66
C LEU A 366 3.00 4.72 5.56
N VAL A 367 1.74 4.81 5.99
CA VAL A 367 0.83 3.66 5.98
C VAL A 367 0.48 3.24 4.55
N ASN A 368 0.26 4.21 3.65
CA ASN A 368 -0.07 3.92 2.25
C ASN A 368 1.08 3.18 1.53
N HIS A 369 2.33 3.57 1.77
CA HIS A 369 3.46 2.93 1.10
C HIS A 369 3.99 1.69 1.83
N MET A 370 3.98 1.65 3.17
CA MET A 370 4.66 0.59 3.93
C MET A 370 3.72 -0.47 4.51
N GLY A 371 2.42 -0.17 4.55
CA GLY A 371 1.35 -1.08 4.95
C GLY A 371 0.95 -0.96 6.43
N ILE A 372 -0.22 -1.54 6.72
CA ILE A 372 -0.99 -1.43 7.97
C ILE A 372 -0.16 -1.77 9.22
N THR A 373 0.65 -2.83 9.18
CA THR A 373 1.37 -3.36 10.35
C THR A 373 2.79 -2.83 10.49
N PHE A 374 3.23 -1.92 9.61
CA PHE A 374 4.64 -1.53 9.52
C PHE A 374 5.19 -0.93 10.80
N VAL A 375 4.52 0.08 11.36
CA VAL A 375 4.97 0.78 12.57
C VAL A 375 5.01 -0.15 13.77
N GLN A 376 3.93 -0.92 13.99
CA GLN A 376 3.84 -1.84 15.12
C GLN A 376 4.97 -2.87 15.08
N ARG A 377 5.25 -3.45 13.91
CA ARG A 377 6.36 -4.40 13.76
C ARG A 377 7.72 -3.80 14.08
N LEU A 378 7.99 -2.58 13.62
CA LEU A 378 9.26 -1.92 13.92
C LEU A 378 9.38 -1.54 15.40
N LYS A 379 8.29 -1.10 16.04
CA LYS A 379 8.24 -0.88 17.49
C LYS A 379 8.59 -2.17 18.25
N GLU A 380 7.93 -3.28 17.95
CA GLU A 380 8.16 -4.57 18.63
C GLU A 380 9.59 -5.08 18.45
N SER A 381 10.13 -4.95 17.24
CA SER A 381 11.42 -5.55 16.87
C SER A 381 12.65 -4.68 17.12
N THR A 382 12.47 -3.39 17.40
CA THR A 382 13.57 -2.44 17.68
C THR A 382 13.44 -1.75 19.05
N GLY A 383 12.26 -1.77 19.66
CA GLY A 383 11.95 -1.03 20.88
C GLY A 383 11.90 0.48 20.69
N MET A 384 11.81 0.98 19.45
CA MET A 384 11.76 2.41 19.13
C MET A 384 10.32 2.93 19.12
N SER A 385 10.16 4.24 19.33
CA SER A 385 8.84 4.90 19.31
C SER A 385 8.29 5.05 17.88
N ALA A 386 6.97 5.26 17.76
CA ALA A 386 6.34 5.54 16.47
C ALA A 386 6.94 6.78 15.78
N ALA A 387 7.29 7.80 16.56
CA ALA A 387 7.97 9.01 16.08
C ALA A 387 9.35 8.71 15.47
N ALA A 388 10.15 7.85 16.11
CA ALA A 388 11.44 7.44 15.57
C ALA A 388 11.27 6.60 14.29
N VAL A 389 10.27 5.71 14.24
CA VAL A 389 9.94 4.94 13.04
C VAL A 389 9.55 5.85 11.88
N ALA A 390 8.73 6.87 12.13
CA ALA A 390 8.33 7.84 11.12
C ALA A 390 9.51 8.68 10.62
N GLY A 391 10.37 9.19 11.52
CA GLY A 391 11.58 9.92 11.13
C GLY A 391 12.53 9.05 10.30
N ALA A 392 12.78 7.81 10.72
CA ALA A 392 13.59 6.85 9.97
C ALA A 392 12.98 6.51 8.60
N TYR A 393 11.65 6.39 8.52
CA TYR A 393 10.95 6.19 7.26
C TYR A 393 11.13 7.39 6.32
N VAL A 394 10.96 8.63 6.80
CA VAL A 394 11.13 9.83 5.97
C VAL A 394 12.55 9.95 5.43
N ILE A 395 13.58 9.66 6.24
CA ILE A 395 14.97 9.59 5.75
C ILE A 395 15.07 8.61 4.59
N VAL A 396 14.58 7.39 4.76
CA VAL A 396 14.65 6.32 3.75
C VAL A 396 13.85 6.65 2.50
N ARG A 397 12.65 7.20 2.66
CA ARG A 397 11.79 7.66 1.57
C ARG A 397 12.53 8.65 0.69
N ASP A 398 13.24 9.60 1.29
CA ASP A 398 13.87 10.70 0.58
C ASP A 398 15.21 10.30 -0.04
N ILE A 399 16.08 9.57 0.68
CA ILE A 399 17.39 9.16 0.14
C ILE A 399 17.28 8.14 -0.99
N PHE A 400 16.24 7.31 -1.02
CA PHE A 400 15.98 6.35 -2.11
C PHE A 400 14.99 6.88 -3.15
N HIS A 401 14.47 8.09 -2.96
CA HIS A 401 13.44 8.69 -3.81
C HIS A 401 12.24 7.77 -4.02
N LEU A 402 11.76 7.09 -2.97
CA LEU A 402 10.66 6.12 -3.07
C LEU A 402 9.41 6.69 -3.76
N PRO A 403 8.95 7.92 -3.47
CA PRO A 403 7.77 8.48 -4.14
C PRO A 403 7.95 8.62 -5.66
N HIS A 404 9.18 8.84 -6.14
CA HIS A 404 9.45 8.85 -7.58
C HIS A 404 9.23 7.46 -8.18
N TRP A 405 9.78 6.42 -7.56
CA TRP A 405 9.67 5.05 -8.08
C TRP A 405 8.26 4.47 -7.99
N PHE A 406 7.51 4.77 -6.93
CA PHE A 406 6.09 4.43 -6.87
C PHE A 406 5.33 5.05 -8.04
N ARG A 407 5.50 6.36 -8.30
CA ARG A 407 4.86 7.02 -9.47
C ARG A 407 5.25 6.40 -10.81
N GLN A 408 6.49 5.94 -10.97
CA GLN A 408 6.90 5.22 -12.20
C GLN A 408 6.16 3.89 -12.36
N ILE A 409 5.92 3.16 -11.27
CA ILE A 409 5.14 1.91 -11.28
C ILE A 409 3.67 2.21 -11.56
N GLU A 410 3.10 3.25 -10.95
CA GLU A 410 1.72 3.71 -11.17
C GLU A 410 1.49 4.14 -12.62
N ALA A 411 2.48 4.76 -13.26
CA ALA A 411 2.43 5.10 -14.69
C ALA A 411 2.41 3.88 -15.64
N LEU A 412 2.56 2.66 -15.10
CA LEU A 412 2.37 1.40 -15.83
C LEU A 412 0.92 0.90 -15.83
N ASP A 413 -0.02 1.65 -15.23
CA ASP A 413 -1.43 1.31 -15.26
C ASP A 413 -1.90 1.03 -16.69
N TYR A 414 -2.49 -0.15 -16.87
CA TYR A 414 -2.97 -0.67 -18.16
C TYR A 414 -1.89 -0.93 -19.23
N LYS A 415 -0.60 -0.86 -18.87
CA LYS A 415 0.54 -1.18 -19.75
C LYS A 415 1.14 -2.55 -19.43
N VAL A 416 1.15 -2.93 -18.16
CA VAL A 416 1.57 -4.25 -17.67
C VAL A 416 0.46 -4.87 -16.82
N SER A 417 0.60 -6.14 -16.44
CA SER A 417 -0.38 -6.77 -15.55
C SER A 417 -0.34 -6.16 -14.14
N ALA A 418 -1.49 -6.09 -13.48
CA ALA A 418 -1.56 -5.61 -12.09
C ALA A 418 -0.66 -6.42 -11.15
N GLU A 419 -0.51 -7.72 -11.39
CA GLU A 419 0.37 -8.60 -10.63
C GLU A 419 1.84 -8.18 -10.73
N VAL A 420 2.30 -7.76 -11.93
CA VAL A 420 3.66 -7.21 -12.10
C VAL A 420 3.81 -5.90 -11.33
N GLN A 421 2.86 -4.97 -11.41
CA GLN A 421 2.92 -3.70 -10.66
C GLN A 421 2.99 -3.94 -9.14
N LEU A 422 2.14 -4.82 -8.61
CA LEU A 422 2.14 -5.16 -7.18
C LEU A 422 3.44 -5.84 -6.75
N ALA A 423 4.03 -6.68 -7.61
CA ALA A 423 5.34 -7.28 -7.34
C ALA A 423 6.46 -6.23 -7.28
N LEU A 424 6.45 -5.22 -8.19
CA LEU A 424 7.43 -4.12 -8.16
C LEU A 424 7.28 -3.27 -6.89
N MET A 425 6.04 -2.97 -6.47
CA MET A 425 5.76 -2.23 -5.24
C MET A 425 6.28 -2.99 -4.01
N ASP A 426 6.08 -4.30 -3.95
CA ASP A 426 6.59 -5.15 -2.85
C ASP A 426 8.13 -5.13 -2.73
N GLU A 427 8.85 -4.95 -3.84
CA GLU A 427 10.31 -4.77 -3.82
C GLU A 427 10.70 -3.42 -3.18
N LEU A 428 10.00 -2.34 -3.53
CA LEU A 428 10.23 -1.03 -2.90
C LEU A 428 9.87 -1.04 -1.41
N MET A 429 8.76 -1.69 -1.03
CA MET A 429 8.37 -1.88 0.37
C MET A 429 9.41 -2.67 1.16
N ARG A 430 10.07 -3.64 0.52
CA ARG A 430 11.13 -4.43 1.15
C ARG A 430 12.40 -3.61 1.36
N LEU A 431 12.80 -2.82 0.36
CA LEU A 431 13.89 -1.85 0.48
C LEU A 431 13.61 -0.89 1.64
N GLY A 432 12.45 -0.22 1.61
CA GLY A 432 12.03 0.72 2.65
C GLY A 432 12.07 0.08 4.04
N ARG A 433 11.52 -1.12 4.20
CA ARG A 433 11.50 -1.82 5.50
C ARG A 433 12.88 -2.14 6.03
N ARG A 434 13.78 -2.64 5.18
CA ARG A 434 15.15 -2.99 5.58
C ARG A 434 15.94 -1.74 5.94
N ALA A 435 15.89 -0.71 5.09
CA ALA A 435 16.60 0.54 5.31
C ALA A 435 16.07 1.28 6.56
N THR A 436 14.75 1.34 6.78
CA THR A 436 14.18 1.99 7.96
C THR A 436 14.62 1.27 9.23
N ARG A 437 14.58 -0.06 9.24
CA ARG A 437 15.08 -0.86 10.37
C ARG A 437 16.57 -0.59 10.63
N TRP A 438 17.38 -0.50 9.58
CA TRP A 438 18.81 -0.20 9.70
C TRP A 438 19.04 1.16 10.37
N PHE A 439 18.36 2.23 9.95
CA PHE A 439 18.47 3.54 10.62
C PHE A 439 18.09 3.49 12.10
N LEU A 440 17.01 2.77 12.45
CA LEU A 440 16.57 2.63 13.83
C LEU A 440 17.59 1.89 14.72
N ARG A 441 18.37 0.97 14.14
CA ARG A 441 19.37 0.16 14.85
C ARG A 441 20.73 0.85 14.89
N SER A 442 21.22 1.32 13.75
CA SER A 442 22.54 1.94 13.59
C SER A 442 22.61 3.34 14.20
N ARG A 443 21.49 4.11 14.19
CA ARG A 443 21.46 5.51 14.64
C ARG A 443 20.48 5.78 15.78
N ARG A 444 20.30 4.80 16.69
CA ARG A 444 19.25 4.81 17.74
C ARG A 444 19.07 6.13 18.50
N ASN A 445 20.17 6.80 18.85
CA ASN A 445 20.16 8.05 19.63
C ASN A 445 20.63 9.27 18.83
N GLU A 446 20.88 9.09 17.53
CA GLU A 446 21.46 10.13 16.69
C GLU A 446 20.57 10.48 15.51
N LEU A 447 19.43 9.81 15.32
CA LEU A 447 18.58 9.97 14.14
C LEU A 447 18.17 11.43 13.95
N ASP A 448 18.54 12.00 12.80
CA ASP A 448 18.26 13.38 12.42
C ASP A 448 17.93 13.41 10.94
N ALA A 449 16.68 13.74 10.59
CA ALA A 449 16.22 13.59 9.22
C ALA A 449 16.98 14.50 8.24
N GLY A 450 17.22 15.75 8.62
CA GLY A 450 17.91 16.71 7.77
C GLY A 450 19.37 16.34 7.54
N ARG A 451 20.10 16.01 8.61
CA ARG A 451 21.51 15.61 8.54
C ARG A 451 21.68 14.28 7.81
N ASP A 452 20.87 13.28 8.15
CA ASP A 452 21.04 11.94 7.59
C ASP A 452 20.66 11.91 6.10
N VAL A 453 19.63 12.66 5.67
CA VAL A 453 19.34 12.79 4.23
C VAL A 453 20.47 13.51 3.49
N ALA A 454 20.98 14.62 4.05
CA ALA A 454 22.07 15.38 3.45
C ALA A 454 23.38 14.56 3.34
N HIS A 455 23.60 13.63 4.27
CA HIS A 455 24.75 12.73 4.27
C HIS A 455 24.56 11.56 3.30
N PHE A 456 23.54 10.72 3.50
CA PHE A 456 23.38 9.47 2.76
C PHE A 456 22.89 9.68 1.32
N GLY A 457 22.03 10.68 1.06
CA GLY A 457 21.40 10.90 -0.25
C GLY A 457 22.41 11.06 -1.40
N PRO A 458 23.36 12.01 -1.34
CA PRO A 458 24.35 12.21 -2.40
C PRO A 458 25.24 10.98 -2.65
N HIS A 459 25.65 10.28 -1.58
CA HIS A 459 26.49 9.09 -1.67
C HIS A 459 25.74 7.92 -2.31
N LEU A 460 24.48 7.71 -1.94
CA LEU A 460 23.61 6.70 -2.54
C LEU A 460 23.38 6.99 -4.04
N ALA A 461 23.14 8.24 -4.41
CA ALA A 461 22.99 8.61 -5.82
C ALA A 461 24.27 8.31 -6.63
N ALA A 462 25.44 8.64 -6.08
CA ALA A 462 26.72 8.41 -6.74
C ALA A 462 27.06 6.91 -6.90
N LEU A 463 26.80 6.11 -5.86
CA LEU A 463 27.06 4.66 -5.87
C LEU A 463 26.00 3.89 -6.67
N GLY A 464 24.73 4.29 -6.58
CA GLY A 464 23.61 3.64 -7.25
C GLY A 464 23.74 3.65 -8.77
N LEU A 465 24.30 4.71 -9.34
CA LEU A 465 24.59 4.82 -10.78
C LEU A 465 25.62 3.78 -11.27
N LYS A 466 26.50 3.32 -10.38
CA LYS A 466 27.57 2.36 -10.65
C LYS A 466 27.26 0.96 -10.13
N LEU A 467 26.02 0.71 -9.69
CA LEU A 467 25.70 -0.53 -8.98
C LEU A 467 26.03 -1.78 -9.81
N ASP A 468 25.76 -1.79 -11.11
CA ASP A 468 26.10 -2.89 -12.02
C ASP A 468 27.60 -3.11 -12.19
N GLU A 469 28.42 -2.06 -12.09
CA GLU A 469 29.89 -2.14 -12.09
C GLU A 469 30.43 -2.66 -10.75
N LEU A 470 29.67 -2.47 -9.66
CA LEU A 470 30.04 -2.91 -8.31
C LEU A 470 29.63 -4.37 -8.01
N LEU A 471 28.65 -4.91 -8.75
CA LEU A 471 28.19 -6.28 -8.58
C LEU A 471 29.07 -7.26 -9.37
N GLU A 472 29.48 -8.34 -8.70
CA GLU A 472 30.30 -9.39 -9.29
C GLU A 472 29.74 -10.79 -9.02
N GLY A 473 30.20 -11.77 -9.80
CA GLY A 473 29.91 -13.19 -9.62
C GLY A 473 28.40 -13.53 -9.58
N PRO A 474 27.99 -14.48 -8.72
CA PRO A 474 26.60 -14.93 -8.63
C PRO A 474 25.59 -13.81 -8.32
N THR A 475 26.04 -12.78 -7.59
CA THR A 475 25.20 -11.63 -7.23
C THR A 475 24.78 -10.84 -8.46
N ARG A 476 25.72 -10.61 -9.40
CA ARG A 476 25.45 -9.94 -10.68
C ARG A 476 24.51 -10.77 -11.54
N GLU A 477 24.68 -12.09 -11.59
CA GLU A 477 23.83 -13.00 -12.36
C GLU A 477 22.38 -13.00 -11.87
N ILE A 478 22.18 -13.04 -10.55
CA ILE A 478 20.84 -12.96 -9.93
C ILE A 478 20.18 -11.62 -10.28
N TRP A 479 20.91 -10.53 -10.14
CA TRP A 479 20.41 -9.20 -10.49
C TRP A 479 20.03 -9.11 -11.98
N GLN A 480 20.90 -9.60 -12.87
CA GLN A 480 20.70 -9.60 -14.32
C GLN A 480 19.46 -10.42 -14.72
N THR A 481 19.28 -11.58 -14.10
CA THR A 481 18.11 -12.45 -14.33
C THR A 481 16.81 -11.75 -13.94
N ARG A 482 16.79 -11.09 -12.77
CA ARG A 482 15.62 -10.32 -12.31
C ARG A 482 15.33 -9.12 -13.21
N TYR A 483 16.38 -8.40 -13.61
CA TYR A 483 16.27 -7.28 -14.54
C TYR A 483 15.64 -7.72 -15.87
N GLN A 484 16.15 -8.79 -16.49
CA GLN A 484 15.62 -9.33 -17.75
C GLN A 484 14.15 -9.74 -17.61
N ALA A 485 13.78 -10.43 -16.53
CA ALA A 485 12.40 -10.83 -16.29
C ALA A 485 11.42 -9.64 -16.24
N TYR A 486 11.82 -8.52 -15.62
CA TYR A 486 10.99 -7.30 -15.61
C TYR A 486 10.91 -6.62 -16.98
N VAL A 487 12.02 -6.55 -17.72
CA VAL A 487 12.02 -6.00 -19.08
C VAL A 487 11.13 -6.81 -20.01
N GLU A 488 11.21 -8.15 -19.95
CA GLU A 488 10.35 -9.06 -20.70
C GLU A 488 8.87 -8.90 -20.33
N ALA A 489 8.56 -8.55 -19.09
CA ALA A 489 7.22 -8.22 -18.62
C ALA A 489 6.72 -6.83 -19.04
N GLY A 490 7.50 -6.07 -19.81
CA GLY A 490 7.13 -4.74 -20.33
C GLY A 490 7.46 -3.57 -19.40
N VAL A 491 8.26 -3.80 -18.35
CA VAL A 491 8.70 -2.74 -17.43
C VAL A 491 9.83 -1.93 -18.08
N PRO A 492 9.78 -0.58 -18.08
CA PRO A 492 10.85 0.26 -18.62
C PRO A 492 12.21 -0.06 -17.98
N GLU A 493 13.27 -0.09 -18.79
CA GLU A 493 14.60 -0.55 -18.37
C GLU A 493 15.13 0.15 -17.11
N LEU A 494 14.97 1.46 -16.98
CA LEU A 494 15.42 2.21 -15.81
C LEU A 494 14.74 1.73 -14.52
N LEU A 495 13.41 1.51 -14.58
CA LEU A 495 12.64 1.02 -13.44
C LEU A 495 12.97 -0.45 -13.15
N ALA A 496 13.10 -1.28 -14.17
CA ALA A 496 13.52 -2.68 -14.03
C ALA A 496 14.90 -2.79 -13.36
N ARG A 497 15.87 -1.96 -13.78
CA ARG A 497 17.23 -1.89 -13.24
C ARG A 497 17.21 -1.53 -11.74
N MET A 498 16.46 -0.50 -11.39
CA MET A 498 16.26 -0.04 -10.02
C MET A 498 15.61 -1.11 -9.15
N VAL A 499 14.48 -1.67 -9.56
CA VAL A 499 13.71 -2.61 -8.76
C VAL A 499 14.45 -3.94 -8.57
N ALA A 500 15.12 -4.44 -9.61
CA ALA A 500 16.01 -5.60 -9.51
C ALA A 500 17.17 -5.36 -8.52
N GLY A 501 17.65 -4.12 -8.42
CA GLY A 501 18.76 -3.70 -7.56
C GLY A 501 18.41 -3.44 -6.08
N THR A 502 17.13 -3.38 -5.71
CA THR A 502 16.66 -3.02 -4.35
C THR A 502 17.36 -3.75 -3.21
N THR A 503 17.70 -5.03 -3.37
CA THR A 503 18.40 -5.81 -2.33
C THR A 503 19.83 -5.32 -2.10
N HIS A 504 20.49 -4.80 -3.13
CA HIS A 504 21.87 -4.28 -3.08
C HIS A 504 21.91 -2.79 -2.76
N LEU A 505 20.89 -2.03 -3.15
CA LEU A 505 20.79 -0.61 -2.79
C LEU A 505 20.73 -0.41 -1.27
N TYR A 506 20.09 -1.33 -0.56
CA TYR A 506 20.11 -1.37 0.89
C TYR A 506 21.53 -1.52 1.47
N THR A 507 22.39 -2.36 0.88
CA THR A 507 23.75 -2.62 1.41
C THR A 507 24.69 -1.44 1.23
N LEU A 508 24.31 -0.43 0.44
CA LEU A 508 25.08 0.81 0.32
C LEU A 508 25.08 1.62 1.63
N LEU A 509 24.07 1.47 2.51
CA LEU A 509 24.02 2.16 3.80
C LEU A 509 25.21 1.78 4.72
N PRO A 510 25.44 0.49 5.06
CA PRO A 510 26.61 0.10 5.84
C PRO A 510 27.95 0.37 5.14
N ILE A 511 27.99 0.39 3.80
CA ILE A 511 29.18 0.77 3.02
C ILE A 511 29.52 2.26 3.24
N ILE A 512 28.53 3.14 3.21
CA ILE A 512 28.72 4.58 3.46
C ILE A 512 29.23 4.78 4.90
N GLU A 513 28.63 4.10 5.88
CA GLU A 513 29.15 4.17 7.26
C GLU A 513 30.56 3.57 7.43
N ALA A 514 30.94 2.58 6.63
CA ALA A 514 32.31 2.07 6.63
C ALA A 514 33.28 3.06 5.97
N SER A 515 32.84 3.78 4.94
CA SER A 515 33.58 4.89 4.32
C SER A 515 33.84 6.00 5.34
N ASP A 516 32.84 6.38 6.14
CA ASP A 516 33.00 7.38 7.20
C ASP A 516 34.02 6.95 8.26
N VAL A 517 34.01 5.67 8.67
CA VAL A 517 34.93 5.14 9.69
C VAL A 517 36.36 4.99 9.17
N THR A 518 36.52 4.56 7.91
CA THR A 518 37.83 4.29 7.32
C THR A 518 38.47 5.54 6.70
N GLY A 519 37.69 6.57 6.39
CA GLY A 519 38.11 7.73 5.62
C GLY A 519 38.38 7.45 4.13
N GLN A 520 38.10 6.23 3.65
CA GLN A 520 38.33 5.83 2.26
C GLN A 520 37.14 6.18 1.36
N ASN A 521 37.36 6.23 0.05
CA ASN A 521 36.30 6.49 -0.92
C ASN A 521 35.24 5.37 -0.88
N ALA A 522 33.95 5.75 -0.85
CA ALA A 522 32.86 4.80 -0.73
C ALA A 522 32.81 3.74 -1.86
N ALA A 523 33.31 4.04 -3.06
CA ALA A 523 33.40 3.06 -4.15
C ALA A 523 34.45 1.97 -3.88
N ASP A 524 35.59 2.34 -3.27
CA ASP A 524 36.63 1.37 -2.91
C ASP A 524 36.19 0.54 -1.70
N VAL A 525 35.48 1.15 -0.76
CA VAL A 525 34.84 0.44 0.36
C VAL A 525 33.79 -0.54 -0.15
N ALA A 526 33.00 -0.16 -1.16
CA ALA A 526 32.02 -1.06 -1.78
C ALA A 526 32.70 -2.29 -2.40
N LYS A 527 33.79 -2.11 -3.15
CA LYS A 527 34.58 -3.22 -3.70
C LYS A 527 35.05 -4.16 -2.60
N ALA A 528 35.65 -3.63 -1.53
CA ALA A 528 36.09 -4.43 -0.39
C ALA A 528 34.92 -5.16 0.28
N TYR A 529 33.78 -4.49 0.48
CA TYR A 529 32.59 -5.07 1.09
C TYR A 529 32.06 -6.27 0.30
N PHE A 530 31.95 -6.14 -1.03
CA PHE A 530 31.50 -7.22 -1.89
C PHE A 530 32.54 -8.35 -2.01
N ALA A 531 33.83 -8.02 -2.08
CA ALA A 531 34.91 -9.01 -2.07
C ALA A 531 34.91 -9.85 -0.78
N VAL A 532 34.75 -9.21 0.39
CA VAL A 532 34.57 -9.89 1.68
C VAL A 532 33.35 -10.81 1.65
N GLY A 533 32.20 -10.29 1.17
CA GLY A 533 30.96 -11.05 1.07
C GLY A 533 31.08 -12.28 0.18
N SER A 534 31.86 -12.20 -0.90
CA SER A 534 32.14 -13.31 -1.80
C SER A 534 33.13 -14.31 -1.20
N ALA A 535 34.26 -13.84 -0.65
CA ALA A 535 35.32 -14.70 -0.12
C ALA A 535 34.89 -15.53 1.11
N LEU A 536 33.87 -15.05 1.83
CA LEU A 536 33.30 -15.68 3.01
C LEU A 536 31.90 -16.27 2.76
N ASP A 537 31.41 -16.35 1.51
CA ASP A 537 30.08 -16.90 1.17
C ASP A 537 28.90 -16.26 1.95
N ILE A 538 29.05 -15.00 2.39
CA ILE A 538 28.04 -14.29 3.20
C ILE A 538 26.75 -14.10 2.40
N THR A 539 26.86 -13.84 1.10
CA THR A 539 25.68 -13.70 0.21
C THR A 539 24.82 -14.95 0.21
N TRP A 540 25.45 -16.14 0.12
CA TRP A 540 24.73 -17.42 0.20
C TRP A 540 24.09 -17.60 1.57
N TYR A 541 24.83 -17.30 2.65
CA TYR A 541 24.32 -17.44 4.01
C TYR A 541 23.11 -16.52 4.29
N LEU A 542 23.15 -15.27 3.84
CA LEU A 542 22.01 -14.33 3.92
C LEU A 542 20.78 -14.82 3.15
N GLN A 543 20.97 -15.50 2.02
CA GLN A 543 19.87 -16.13 1.28
C GLN A 543 19.24 -17.25 2.11
N GLN A 544 20.06 -18.08 2.77
CA GLN A 544 19.56 -19.14 3.66
C GLN A 544 18.74 -18.57 4.82
N ILE A 545 19.23 -17.53 5.50
CA ILE A 545 18.48 -16.83 6.55
C ILE A 545 17.18 -16.27 5.98
N SER A 546 17.20 -15.69 4.78
CA SER A 546 16.01 -15.12 4.14
C SER A 546 14.97 -16.18 3.78
N SER A 547 15.39 -17.40 3.45
CA SER A 547 14.51 -18.53 3.15
C SER A 547 13.99 -19.28 4.38
N LEU A 548 14.45 -18.92 5.59
CA LEU A 548 13.95 -19.56 6.81
C LEU A 548 12.43 -19.45 6.92
N PRO A 549 11.72 -20.57 7.18
CA PRO A 549 10.29 -20.54 7.43
C PRO A 549 9.99 -19.73 8.70
N VAL A 550 8.83 -19.07 8.71
CA VAL A 550 8.36 -18.28 9.85
C VAL A 550 6.98 -18.79 10.22
N GLU A 551 6.92 -19.56 11.30
CA GLU A 551 5.71 -20.14 11.85
C GLU A 551 5.15 -19.31 13.00
N ASN A 552 6.00 -18.51 13.66
CA ASN A 552 5.61 -17.67 14.79
C ASN A 552 6.39 -16.34 14.85
N ASN A 553 5.98 -15.47 15.77
CA ASN A 553 6.58 -14.14 15.93
C ASN A 553 8.05 -14.18 16.37
N TRP A 554 8.43 -15.12 17.23
CA TRP A 554 9.81 -15.26 17.71
C TRP A 554 10.76 -15.63 16.57
N GLN A 555 10.34 -16.53 15.69
CA GLN A 555 11.06 -16.86 14.47
C GLN A 555 11.16 -15.65 13.52
N ALA A 556 10.09 -14.87 13.37
CA ALA A 556 10.13 -13.64 12.57
C ALA A 556 11.17 -12.64 13.11
N LEU A 557 11.18 -12.41 14.42
CA LEU A 557 12.13 -11.53 15.11
C LEU A 557 13.56 -12.07 15.03
N ALA A 558 13.76 -13.36 15.25
CA ALA A 558 15.08 -14.00 15.15
C ALA A 558 15.64 -13.88 13.73
N ARG A 559 14.83 -14.10 12.69
CA ARG A 559 15.25 -13.95 11.29
C ARG A 559 15.64 -12.51 10.96
N GLU A 560 14.93 -11.51 11.49
CA GLU A 560 15.32 -10.11 11.34
C GLU A 560 16.63 -9.80 12.10
N ALA A 561 16.76 -10.26 13.34
CA ALA A 561 17.97 -10.08 14.14
C ALA A 561 19.21 -10.71 13.50
N PHE A 562 19.10 -11.95 13.00
CA PHE A 562 20.18 -12.64 12.31
C PHE A 562 20.68 -11.89 11.08
N ARG A 563 19.79 -11.22 10.35
CA ARG A 563 20.18 -10.41 9.20
C ARG A 563 20.88 -9.13 9.62
N ASP A 564 20.37 -8.46 10.65
CA ASP A 564 21.03 -7.28 11.23
C ASP A 564 22.46 -7.64 11.68
N ASP A 565 22.62 -8.79 12.35
CA ASP A 565 23.92 -9.25 12.86
C ASP A 565 24.89 -9.50 11.72
N VAL A 566 24.48 -10.20 10.66
CA VAL A 566 25.33 -10.45 9.49
C VAL A 566 25.71 -9.16 8.77
N ASP A 567 24.78 -8.21 8.60
CA ASP A 567 25.06 -6.91 7.98
C ASP A 567 26.13 -6.14 8.78
N TRP A 568 26.03 -6.14 10.12
CA TRP A 568 27.02 -5.53 11.01
C TRP A 568 28.37 -6.26 10.95
N GLN A 569 28.37 -7.59 10.97
CA GLN A 569 29.58 -8.42 10.95
C GLN A 569 30.35 -8.23 9.65
N GLN A 570 29.67 -8.26 8.50
CA GLN A 570 30.29 -8.01 7.19
C GLN A 570 30.90 -6.60 7.13
N ARG A 571 30.20 -5.58 7.65
CA ARG A 571 30.73 -4.22 7.75
C ARG A 571 31.98 -4.17 8.63
N ALA A 572 31.96 -4.81 9.80
CA ALA A 572 33.09 -4.84 10.72
C ALA A 572 34.33 -5.52 10.10
N ILE A 573 34.15 -6.65 9.41
CA ILE A 573 35.23 -7.32 8.67
C ILE A 573 35.76 -6.41 7.56
N THR A 574 34.87 -5.75 6.80
CA THR A 574 35.27 -4.82 5.74
C THR A 574 36.12 -3.68 6.29
N VAL A 575 35.71 -3.07 7.41
CA VAL A 575 36.49 -2.02 8.08
C VAL A 575 37.86 -2.55 8.53
N SER A 576 37.90 -3.76 9.12
CA SER A 576 39.16 -4.40 9.54
C SER A 576 40.12 -4.61 8.36
N VAL A 577 39.63 -5.16 7.23
CA VAL A 577 40.42 -5.33 6.01
C VAL A 577 41.00 -4.00 5.53
N LEU A 578 40.16 -2.96 5.48
CA LEU A 578 40.56 -1.64 4.98
C LEU A 578 41.52 -0.90 5.93
N GLN A 579 41.47 -1.18 7.23
CA GLN A 579 42.34 -0.57 8.24
C GLN A 579 43.61 -1.37 8.55
N MET A 580 43.86 -2.49 7.87
CA MET A 580 45.12 -3.23 8.02
C MET A 580 46.33 -2.32 7.82
N ALA A 581 47.18 -2.25 8.86
CA ALA A 581 48.50 -1.63 8.78
C ALA A 581 49.38 -2.40 7.77
N ASP A 582 50.09 -1.67 6.91
CA ASP A 582 50.97 -2.19 5.86
C ASP A 582 50.31 -3.17 4.86
N GLY A 583 48.98 -3.15 4.74
CA GLY A 583 48.28 -3.94 3.73
C GLY A 583 48.56 -3.48 2.29
N PRO A 584 48.51 -4.38 1.29
CA PRO A 584 48.58 -4.02 -0.12
C PRO A 584 47.56 -2.92 -0.51
N SER A 585 47.85 -2.13 -1.55
CA SER A 585 46.90 -1.15 -2.07
C SER A 585 45.73 -1.80 -2.81
N GLU A 586 46.01 -2.91 -3.50
CA GLU A 586 45.00 -3.69 -4.22
C GLU A 586 44.10 -4.45 -3.25
N ILE A 587 42.78 -4.29 -3.40
CA ILE A 587 41.76 -4.84 -2.49
C ILE A 587 41.84 -6.36 -2.40
N ASP A 588 42.00 -7.06 -3.53
CA ASP A 588 42.05 -8.52 -3.54
C ASP A 588 43.28 -9.07 -2.80
N ALA A 589 44.44 -8.43 -3.00
CA ALA A 589 45.67 -8.81 -2.32
C ALA A 589 45.59 -8.49 -0.82
N ARG A 590 44.96 -7.37 -0.46
CA ARG A 590 44.72 -6.98 0.93
C ARG A 590 43.76 -7.95 1.62
N LEU A 591 42.67 -8.34 0.97
CA LEU A 591 41.73 -9.33 1.48
C LEU A 591 42.38 -10.70 1.65
N ALA A 592 43.19 -11.15 0.67
CA ALA A 592 43.93 -12.40 0.78
C ALA A 592 44.86 -12.41 2.01
N LEU A 593 45.62 -11.34 2.22
CA LEU A 593 46.48 -11.20 3.40
C LEU A 593 45.67 -11.19 4.70
N TRP A 594 44.51 -10.51 4.73
CA TRP A 594 43.63 -10.52 5.89
C TRP A 594 43.16 -11.94 6.23
N LEU A 595 42.69 -12.68 5.21
CA LEU A 595 42.24 -14.06 5.39
C LEU A 595 43.36 -14.97 5.91
N GLU A 596 44.60 -14.78 5.45
CA GLU A 596 45.78 -15.49 5.95
C GLU A 596 46.07 -15.16 7.42
N GLN A 597 46.03 -13.89 7.81
CA GLN A 597 46.24 -13.46 9.20
C GLN A 597 45.17 -13.99 10.16
N HIS A 598 43.95 -14.23 9.65
CA HIS A 598 42.81 -14.72 10.42
C HIS A 598 42.43 -16.18 10.11
N THR A 599 43.37 -16.98 9.55
CA THR A 599 43.12 -18.35 9.03
C THR A 599 42.30 -19.21 9.99
N LEU A 600 42.63 -19.27 11.28
CA LEU A 600 41.93 -20.11 12.25
C LEU A 600 40.43 -19.78 12.35
N MET A 601 40.07 -18.50 12.36
CA MET A 601 38.66 -18.08 12.44
C MET A 601 37.94 -18.26 11.11
N VAL A 602 38.64 -18.01 9.99
CA VAL A 602 38.12 -18.22 8.64
C VAL A 602 37.81 -19.70 8.39
N GLU A 603 38.68 -20.61 8.82
CA GLU A 603 38.46 -22.06 8.70
C GLU A 603 37.28 -22.54 9.54
N ARG A 604 37.11 -22.02 10.76
CA ARG A 604 35.92 -22.30 11.60
C ARG A 604 34.63 -21.86 10.92
N TRP A 605 34.60 -20.63 10.39
CA TRP A 605 33.45 -20.14 9.63
C TRP A 605 33.14 -21.01 8.41
N ARG A 606 34.16 -21.37 7.62
CA ARG A 606 34.00 -22.25 6.46
C ARG A 606 33.49 -23.64 6.85
N ALA A 607 33.99 -24.22 7.93
CA ALA A 607 33.49 -25.50 8.45
C ALA A 607 32.01 -25.43 8.83
N MET A 608 31.59 -24.36 9.51
CA MET A 608 30.19 -24.10 9.84
C MET A 608 29.31 -24.00 8.57
N LEU A 609 29.78 -23.35 7.51
CA LEU A 609 29.07 -23.30 6.23
C LEU A 609 28.95 -24.67 5.57
N VAL A 610 29.97 -25.52 5.65
CA VAL A 610 29.90 -26.91 5.15
C VAL A 610 28.84 -27.71 5.91
N GLU A 611 28.78 -27.59 7.24
CA GLU A 611 27.76 -28.24 8.06
C GLU A 611 26.35 -27.76 7.71
N LEU A 612 26.15 -26.45 7.53
CA LEU A 612 24.86 -25.89 7.09
C LEU A 612 24.43 -26.42 5.73
N ARG A 613 25.36 -26.59 4.78
CA ARG A 613 25.06 -27.15 3.45
C ARG A 613 24.72 -28.64 3.51
N ALA A 614 25.30 -29.37 4.45
CA ALA A 614 25.06 -30.80 4.64
C ALA A 614 23.78 -31.09 5.44
N ALA A 615 23.27 -30.12 6.19
CA ALA A 615 22.09 -30.28 7.03
C ALA A 615 20.83 -30.56 6.20
N SER A 616 20.06 -31.58 6.60
CA SER A 616 18.81 -31.99 5.94
C SER A 616 17.59 -31.16 6.37
N GLY A 617 17.77 -30.07 7.12
CA GLY A 617 16.70 -29.22 7.62
C GLY A 617 17.20 -27.84 8.05
N THR A 618 16.27 -26.91 8.25
CA THR A 618 16.54 -25.53 8.66
C THR A 618 16.06 -25.29 10.09
N ASP A 619 16.97 -25.23 11.05
CA ASP A 619 16.67 -24.90 12.45
C ASP A 619 17.29 -23.55 12.84
N TYR A 620 16.50 -22.66 13.45
CA TYR A 620 16.95 -21.35 13.94
C TYR A 620 18.13 -21.45 14.90
N ALA A 621 18.23 -22.52 15.69
CA ALA A 621 19.36 -22.71 16.61
C ALA A 621 20.70 -22.83 15.85
N MET A 622 20.71 -23.49 14.68
CA MET A 622 21.91 -23.61 13.85
C MET A 622 22.37 -22.24 13.34
N TYR A 623 21.45 -21.38 12.92
CA TYR A 623 21.77 -20.03 12.44
C TYR A 623 22.21 -19.10 13.57
N ALA A 624 21.69 -19.29 14.79
CA ALA A 624 22.19 -18.57 15.97
C ALA A 624 23.67 -18.90 16.23
N VAL A 625 24.05 -20.19 16.13
CA VAL A 625 25.44 -20.63 16.28
C VAL A 625 26.31 -20.10 15.13
N ALA A 626 25.84 -20.20 13.89
CA ALA A 626 26.60 -19.69 12.74
C ALA A 626 26.82 -18.17 12.80
N ASN A 627 25.82 -17.39 13.22
CA ASN A 627 26.01 -15.96 13.47
C ASN A 627 27.01 -15.67 14.57
N ARG A 628 27.13 -16.54 15.57
CA ARG A 628 28.12 -16.41 16.63
C ARG A 628 29.53 -16.67 16.10
N GLU A 629 29.72 -17.67 15.25
CA GLU A 629 31.01 -17.93 14.59
C GLU A 629 31.43 -16.76 13.70
N LEU A 630 30.50 -16.18 12.92
CA LEU A 630 30.78 -15.01 12.10
C LEU A 630 31.06 -13.75 12.95
N LEU A 631 30.39 -13.62 14.11
CA LEU A 631 30.71 -12.58 15.09
C LEU A 631 32.14 -12.69 15.62
N ASP A 632 32.54 -13.88 16.04
CA ASP A 632 33.88 -14.12 16.58
C ASP A 632 34.97 -13.83 15.51
N LEU A 633 34.70 -14.17 14.23
CA LEU A 633 35.55 -13.77 13.10
C LEU A 633 35.61 -12.24 12.94
N ALA A 634 34.46 -11.55 12.96
CA ALA A 634 34.39 -10.10 12.84
C ALA A 634 35.13 -9.38 13.98
N MET A 635 35.03 -9.88 15.21
CA MET A 635 35.74 -9.34 16.38
C MET A 635 37.24 -9.60 16.33
N SER A 636 37.69 -10.72 15.73
CA SER A 636 39.12 -11.01 15.61
C SER A 636 39.88 -9.95 14.80
N GLY A 637 39.20 -9.29 13.85
CA GLY A 637 39.74 -8.20 13.05
C GLY A 637 39.82 -6.85 13.77
N GLN A 638 39.16 -6.68 14.92
CA GLN A 638 39.19 -5.44 15.72
C GLN A 638 40.33 -5.42 16.76
N GLY A 639 41.00 -6.55 16.98
CA GLY A 639 41.97 -6.76 18.05
C GLY A 639 43.40 -6.26 17.80
N ILE A 640 43.68 -5.52 16.71
CA ILE A 640 45.02 -4.96 16.44
C ILE A 640 44.96 -3.44 16.52
N THR A 641 44.74 -2.92 17.72
CA THR A 641 45.22 -1.59 18.11
C THR A 641 45.68 -1.72 19.55
N VAL A 642 47.00 -1.89 19.73
CA VAL A 642 47.68 -1.72 21.02
C VAL A 642 48.29 -0.33 21.04
#